data_AF-A0A3B9KT85-F1
#
_entry.id   AF-A0A3B9KT85-F1
#
_cell.length_a   1.000
_cell.length_b   1.000
_cell.length_c   1.000
_cell.angle_alpha   90.00
_cell.angle_beta   90.00
_cell.angle_gamma   90.00
#
_symmetry.space_group_name_H-M   'P 1'
#
loop_
_entity.id
_entity.type
_entity.pdbx_description
1 polymer ?
#
loop_
_entity_poly.entity_id
_entity_poly.type
_entity_poly.pdbx_seq_one_letter_code
_entity_poly.pdbx_strand_id
1 'polypeptide(L)'
;MNKKLAIIVTFVLLLVLTFSLAACKNEQEVPEYVTPTIGAVYGQTLGDLTLPDGFSWQDPVGTSVGEVGANVFKVTFTPSDTEKFKVVKDIDVTVNVSKDTPTPSTIATLSATYGDTLADITLPAGFTWQEEETTSVGNAGEHVFHVVFTPADTAHFNSVRDIPVTVAVAKASYDMTGVTFPSASYPYDGTAKSLAVAGTLPQGVTVTYEANSLTDAGSVLVVAHFAGETDNYEVIADMTATLTVIKAAAFVDTQNATLSYTYDGAAHGITGLAASGEFALSGNSGTAAGTYPVTVTVEESQNYLAGTITLDLIINKATYDMSDVTFANATYVYDGAAKSLAIAGTLPQGVSVAAYQNNEQTTAGRYNVTVSFTGDADNYNAIPDMTAILTIDKATYDMSGVTFNERTITYGESGYIEIEGTLPDGVSVSYENNGNMDAGTYIVIAHFTGDSANYNVIPDMTATLTINKAAAWYTLGIIDFRYDGQAHSFVPFRATGEVTYTSTNSFVHAGTYTVTFTIAGDKNHYESSCSHDVTISKAPLHIRANDLTVSYGDTPDYTVSYAIFCGSDDSSVLGGELEFTSDYTAGSPIGTYQVTVGGLTSSDYDIVYHKGTLTVEKKDVRIAAHDKTIAYGDALPELTYTATGFVGNDTPASVIPNFKIKCSSYEVG
;
A
#
# COMPACT_ATOMS: atom_id res chain seq x y z
N MET A 1 41.63 24.63 -180.29
CA MET A 1 40.65 24.87 -181.39
C MET A 1 40.75 26.33 -181.84
N ASN A 2 40.50 26.76 -183.07
CA ASN A 2 40.31 26.07 -184.37
C ASN A 2 40.51 27.10 -185.51
N LYS A 3 40.36 26.67 -186.78
CA LYS A 3 40.48 27.44 -188.06
C LYS A 3 41.88 27.36 -188.69
N LYS A 4 42.20 28.28 -189.61
CA LYS A 4 42.88 28.01 -190.90
C LYS A 4 43.29 29.34 -191.59
N LEU A 5 44.04 29.24 -192.70
CA LEU A 5 44.00 30.11 -193.91
C LEU A 5 45.14 31.18 -194.06
N ALA A 6 45.76 31.23 -195.27
CA ALA A 6 46.69 32.24 -195.87
C ALA A 6 48.20 32.33 -195.45
N ILE A 7 49.16 32.98 -196.18
CA ILE A 7 49.53 32.99 -197.64
C ILE A 7 50.91 33.71 -197.93
N ILE A 8 51.57 33.46 -199.10
CA ILE A 8 52.65 34.23 -199.81
C ILE A 8 54.12 34.28 -199.27
N VAL A 9 55.11 34.39 -200.19
CA VAL A 9 56.59 34.52 -200.01
C VAL A 9 57.25 35.28 -201.19
N THR A 10 58.31 36.11 -201.02
CA THR A 10 59.23 36.70 -202.06
C THR A 10 60.51 37.33 -201.41
N PHE A 11 61.59 37.64 -202.17
CA PHE A 11 62.91 38.12 -201.67
C PHE A 11 63.58 39.21 -202.56
N VAL A 12 64.62 39.94 -202.08
CA VAL A 12 65.44 40.94 -202.83
C VAL A 12 66.85 41.19 -202.21
N LEU A 13 67.80 41.84 -202.90
CA LEU A 13 69.20 42.12 -202.47
C LEU A 13 69.83 43.36 -203.16
N LEU A 14 70.81 44.06 -202.53
CA LEU A 14 71.66 45.10 -203.18
C LEU A 14 73.08 45.30 -202.52
N LEU A 15 73.72 46.46 -202.72
CA LEU A 15 75.18 46.78 -202.78
C LEU A 15 75.40 48.28 -202.36
N VAL A 16 76.55 48.86 -201.95
CA VAL A 16 77.98 48.48 -201.72
C VAL A 16 78.57 49.32 -200.55
N LEU A 17 79.55 48.90 -199.73
CA LEU A 17 79.83 47.51 -199.32
C LEU A 17 78.63 47.12 -198.44
N THR A 18 77.80 46.12 -198.79
CA THR A 18 78.11 44.68 -198.99
C THR A 18 79.03 44.09 -197.91
N PHE A 19 78.89 42.78 -197.65
CA PHE A 19 79.92 41.84 -197.14
C PHE A 19 80.73 42.29 -195.87
N SER A 20 80.79 41.59 -194.73
CA SER A 20 80.71 40.13 -194.52
C SER A 20 80.64 39.71 -193.01
N LEU A 21 79.86 38.67 -192.69
CA LEU A 21 79.94 37.61 -191.64
C LEU A 21 80.51 37.83 -190.18
N ALA A 22 79.74 37.33 -189.16
CA ALA A 22 80.13 36.47 -187.98
C ALA A 22 80.00 36.95 -186.48
N ALA A 23 79.71 35.97 -185.56
CA ALA A 23 79.81 35.89 -184.04
C ALA A 23 78.58 36.22 -183.09
N CYS A 24 78.42 35.54 -181.91
CA CYS A 24 77.21 35.53 -181.00
C CYS A 24 77.38 34.93 -179.53
N LYS A 25 76.46 35.16 -178.52
CA LYS A 25 76.35 34.50 -177.13
C LYS A 25 75.04 34.85 -176.28
N ASN A 26 74.75 34.22 -175.09
CA ASN A 26 73.44 34.26 -174.28
C ASN A 26 73.52 34.02 -172.70
N GLU A 27 72.43 34.18 -171.87
CA GLU A 27 72.37 34.07 -170.34
C GLU A 27 70.96 33.66 -169.67
N GLN A 28 70.72 33.71 -168.30
CA GLN A 28 69.67 32.96 -167.47
C GLN A 28 68.89 33.73 -166.30
N GLU A 29 67.85 33.16 -165.62
CA GLU A 29 66.86 33.83 -164.68
C GLU A 29 66.72 33.31 -163.18
N VAL A 30 65.75 33.84 -162.37
CA VAL A 30 65.53 33.65 -160.90
C VAL A 30 64.04 33.39 -160.51
N PRO A 31 63.70 32.52 -159.51
CA PRO A 31 62.31 32.19 -159.14
C PRO A 31 61.75 32.93 -157.89
N GLU A 32 60.41 32.84 -157.68
CA GLU A 32 59.69 33.27 -156.48
C GLU A 32 59.25 32.09 -155.59
N TYR A 33 59.09 32.31 -154.28
CA TYR A 33 58.62 31.33 -153.28
C TYR A 33 58.09 32.04 -152.02
N VAL A 34 57.47 31.30 -151.08
CA VAL A 34 56.95 31.82 -149.80
C VAL A 34 57.51 30.99 -148.63
N THR A 35 57.92 31.64 -147.54
CA THR A 35 58.43 30.98 -146.33
C THR A 35 57.32 30.30 -145.51
N PRO A 36 57.47 29.01 -145.14
CA PRO A 36 56.55 28.36 -144.21
C PRO A 36 56.80 28.73 -142.74
N THR A 37 55.82 28.39 -141.89
CA THR A 37 55.92 28.37 -140.43
C THR A 37 55.37 27.04 -139.95
N ILE A 38 56.05 26.41 -138.98
CA ILE A 38 55.77 25.04 -138.52
C ILE A 38 55.50 25.04 -137.00
N GLY A 39 54.79 24.01 -136.52
CA GLY A 39 54.54 23.76 -135.09
C GLY A 39 55.17 22.43 -134.64
N ALA A 40 55.54 22.36 -133.37
CA ALA A 40 56.22 21.22 -132.74
C ALA A 40 55.84 21.07 -131.25
N VAL A 41 56.28 19.99 -130.63
CA VAL A 41 56.17 19.71 -129.19
C VAL A 41 57.57 19.56 -128.59
N TYR A 42 57.72 19.91 -127.31
CA TYR A 42 58.98 19.82 -126.58
C TYR A 42 59.60 18.42 -126.65
N GLY A 43 60.90 18.36 -126.94
CA GLY A 43 61.63 17.10 -127.13
C GLY A 43 61.66 16.57 -128.58
N GLN A 44 60.93 17.15 -129.53
CA GLN A 44 61.00 16.78 -130.94
C GLN A 44 62.28 17.28 -131.66
N THR A 45 62.52 16.77 -132.86
CA THR A 45 63.60 17.17 -133.77
C THR A 45 63.06 17.68 -135.11
N LEU A 46 63.89 18.36 -135.91
CA LEU A 46 63.53 18.83 -137.25
C LEU A 46 63.11 17.69 -138.21
N GLY A 47 63.53 16.45 -137.94
CA GLY A 47 63.14 15.24 -138.68
C GLY A 47 61.72 14.76 -138.38
N ASP A 48 61.17 15.13 -137.22
CA ASP A 48 59.77 14.91 -136.87
C ASP A 48 58.85 15.94 -137.55
N LEU A 49 59.42 16.94 -138.25
CA LEU A 49 58.72 18.06 -138.89
C LEU A 49 58.76 17.99 -140.41
N THR A 50 57.60 17.81 -141.04
CA THR A 50 57.45 17.87 -142.50
C THR A 50 57.47 19.31 -143.03
N LEU A 51 58.47 19.62 -143.87
CA LEU A 51 58.50 20.81 -144.71
C LEU A 51 57.54 20.69 -145.92
N PRO A 52 57.07 21.81 -146.50
CA PRO A 52 56.34 21.81 -147.77
C PRO A 52 57.23 21.44 -148.98
N ASP A 53 56.60 21.02 -150.07
CA ASP A 53 57.27 20.64 -151.32
C ASP A 53 58.23 21.73 -151.85
N GLY A 54 59.38 21.29 -152.37
CA GLY A 54 60.44 22.16 -152.87
C GLY A 54 61.40 22.69 -151.80
N PHE A 55 61.02 22.63 -150.51
CA PHE A 55 61.90 22.97 -149.39
C PHE A 55 62.66 21.77 -148.83
N SER A 56 63.84 22.04 -148.26
CA SER A 56 64.67 21.08 -147.55
C SER A 56 65.42 21.77 -146.42
N TRP A 57 65.50 21.15 -145.23
CA TRP A 57 66.31 21.67 -144.12
C TRP A 57 67.80 21.74 -144.55
N GLN A 58 68.47 22.83 -144.19
CA GLN A 58 69.93 22.93 -144.29
C GLN A 58 70.60 22.27 -143.08
N ASP A 59 69.99 22.41 -141.91
CA ASP A 59 70.43 21.79 -140.67
C ASP A 59 70.14 20.27 -140.67
N PRO A 60 70.93 19.44 -139.98
CA PRO A 60 70.67 18.01 -139.88
C PRO A 60 69.31 17.73 -139.23
N VAL A 61 68.55 16.79 -139.79
CA VAL A 61 67.19 16.47 -139.29
C VAL A 61 67.16 16.02 -137.82
N GLY A 62 68.24 15.46 -137.28
CA GLY A 62 68.35 15.12 -135.86
C GLY A 62 68.55 16.31 -134.90
N THR A 63 68.52 17.55 -135.40
CA THR A 63 68.60 18.77 -134.56
C THR A 63 67.30 18.95 -133.78
N SER A 64 67.39 19.22 -132.47
CA SER A 64 66.22 19.53 -131.64
C SER A 64 65.47 20.78 -132.14
N VAL A 65 64.14 20.79 -132.01
CA VAL A 65 63.29 21.95 -132.31
C VAL A 65 63.50 23.13 -131.35
N GLY A 66 64.21 22.90 -130.23
CA GLY A 66 64.53 23.90 -129.21
C GLY A 66 63.54 23.94 -128.04
N GLU A 67 63.69 24.96 -127.21
CA GLU A 67 62.82 25.21 -126.05
C GLU A 67 61.40 25.63 -126.45
N VAL A 68 60.44 25.48 -125.52
CA VAL A 68 59.03 25.89 -125.70
C VAL A 68 58.95 27.37 -126.06
N GLY A 69 58.61 27.67 -127.33
CA GLY A 69 58.72 29.01 -127.91
C GLY A 69 58.90 28.97 -129.43
N ALA A 70 59.25 30.11 -130.03
CA ALA A 70 59.48 30.24 -131.46
C ALA A 70 60.98 30.22 -131.79
N ASN A 71 61.45 29.16 -132.46
CA ASN A 71 62.84 28.94 -132.84
C ASN A 71 62.98 29.03 -134.38
N VAL A 72 64.13 29.47 -134.89
CA VAL A 72 64.33 29.74 -136.34
C VAL A 72 65.46 28.88 -136.91
N PHE A 73 65.18 28.23 -138.03
CA PHE A 73 66.07 27.28 -138.72
C PHE A 73 66.16 27.59 -140.22
N LYS A 74 67.18 27.09 -140.93
CA LYS A 74 67.38 27.42 -142.35
C LYS A 74 66.97 26.32 -143.32
N VAL A 75 66.43 26.73 -144.46
CA VAL A 75 66.00 25.86 -145.56
C VAL A 75 66.57 26.29 -146.92
N THR A 76 66.62 25.34 -147.85
CA THR A 76 66.90 25.56 -149.28
C THR A 76 65.62 25.31 -150.08
N PHE A 77 65.26 26.26 -150.95
CA PHE A 77 64.18 26.09 -151.93
C PHE A 77 64.75 25.75 -153.31
N THR A 78 64.36 24.59 -153.83
CA THR A 78 64.75 24.13 -155.17
C THR A 78 63.53 24.24 -156.10
N PRO A 79 63.53 25.16 -157.09
CA PRO A 79 62.45 25.25 -158.07
C PRO A 79 62.42 23.99 -158.95
N SER A 80 61.25 23.66 -159.50
CA SER A 80 61.04 22.47 -160.35
C SER A 80 61.60 22.59 -161.77
N ASP A 81 62.00 23.78 -162.21
CA ASP A 81 62.71 24.03 -163.47
C ASP A 81 64.04 24.72 -163.18
N THR A 82 65.10 23.91 -163.13
CA THR A 82 66.49 24.36 -162.91
C THR A 82 67.26 24.69 -164.19
N GLU A 83 66.68 24.49 -165.38
CA GLU A 83 67.27 25.02 -166.62
C GLU A 83 66.85 26.47 -166.86
N LYS A 84 65.72 26.91 -166.31
CA LYS A 84 65.30 28.31 -166.33
C LYS A 84 65.70 29.09 -165.08
N PHE A 85 65.56 28.50 -163.88
CA PHE A 85 65.64 29.23 -162.62
C PHE A 85 66.72 28.70 -161.66
N LYS A 86 67.48 29.61 -161.04
CA LYS A 86 68.47 29.24 -160.01
C LYS A 86 67.83 28.80 -158.69
N VAL A 87 68.45 27.84 -158.01
CA VAL A 87 68.12 27.40 -156.63
C VAL A 87 68.36 28.54 -155.64
N VAL A 88 67.52 28.65 -154.60
CA VAL A 88 67.65 29.69 -153.55
C VAL A 88 67.91 29.04 -152.19
N LYS A 89 68.90 29.55 -151.47
CA LYS A 89 69.40 29.02 -150.20
C LYS A 89 69.25 30.02 -149.06
N ASP A 90 69.47 29.52 -147.85
CA ASP A 90 69.68 30.27 -146.61
C ASP A 90 68.42 30.99 -146.11
N ILE A 91 67.26 30.45 -146.48
CA ILE A 91 65.92 30.96 -146.20
C ILE A 91 65.54 30.63 -144.75
N ASP A 92 65.06 31.60 -143.97
CA ASP A 92 64.66 31.39 -142.58
C ASP A 92 63.21 30.87 -142.45
N VAL A 93 63.03 29.86 -141.60
CA VAL A 93 61.74 29.22 -141.27
C VAL A 93 61.57 29.11 -139.76
N THR A 94 60.42 29.52 -139.24
CA THR A 94 60.11 29.49 -137.80
C THR A 94 59.36 28.22 -137.41
N VAL A 95 59.82 27.57 -136.35
CA VAL A 95 59.21 26.41 -135.69
C VAL A 95 58.72 26.82 -134.30
N ASN A 96 57.44 26.58 -134.00
CA ASN A 96 56.82 26.95 -132.72
C ASN A 96 56.61 25.71 -131.84
N VAL A 97 57.36 25.61 -130.75
CA VAL A 97 57.40 24.46 -129.83
C VAL A 97 56.40 24.65 -128.68
N SER A 98 55.67 23.59 -128.34
CA SER A 98 54.63 23.56 -127.30
C SER A 98 54.92 22.51 -126.21
N LYS A 99 54.22 22.58 -125.06
CA LYS A 99 54.41 21.64 -123.93
C LYS A 99 53.87 20.24 -124.22
N ASP A 100 54.53 19.23 -123.65
CA ASP A 100 54.07 17.84 -123.70
C ASP A 100 53.14 17.48 -122.51
N THR A 101 52.46 16.33 -122.58
CA THR A 101 51.53 15.86 -121.53
C THR A 101 51.92 14.45 -121.07
N PRO A 102 52.45 14.28 -119.85
CA PRO A 102 53.01 13.02 -119.38
C PRO A 102 51.92 12.06 -118.90
N THR A 103 52.16 10.75 -119.02
CA THR A 103 51.25 9.71 -118.53
C THR A 103 51.60 9.33 -117.09
N PRO A 104 50.78 9.67 -116.07
CA PRO A 104 51.04 9.30 -114.68
C PRO A 104 50.84 7.79 -114.42
N SER A 105 51.52 7.28 -113.40
CA SER A 105 51.35 5.90 -112.90
C SER A 105 49.96 5.68 -112.30
N THR A 106 49.41 4.48 -112.43
CA THR A 106 48.16 4.07 -111.78
C THR A 106 48.32 3.98 -110.25
N ILE A 107 47.39 4.56 -109.51
CA ILE A 107 47.31 4.42 -108.04
C ILE A 107 46.62 3.09 -107.71
N ALA A 108 47.09 2.39 -106.66
CA ALA A 108 46.44 1.18 -106.14
C ALA A 108 45.25 1.53 -105.23
N THR A 109 44.29 0.63 -105.07
CA THR A 109 43.13 0.83 -104.19
C THR A 109 43.56 1.27 -102.78
N LEU A 110 43.01 2.38 -102.33
CA LEU A 110 43.26 2.94 -101.00
C LEU A 110 42.22 2.41 -100.00
N SER A 111 42.52 2.45 -98.70
CA SER A 111 41.65 1.92 -97.64
C SER A 111 41.13 3.01 -96.73
N ALA A 112 39.86 2.94 -96.36
CA ALA A 112 39.21 3.78 -95.36
C ALA A 112 38.20 2.96 -94.52
N THR A 113 37.55 3.61 -93.56
CA THR A 113 36.52 3.06 -92.66
C THR A 113 35.23 3.87 -92.81
N TYR A 114 34.08 3.26 -92.52
CA TYR A 114 32.82 3.98 -92.51
C TYR A 114 32.83 5.13 -91.48
N GLY A 115 32.54 6.34 -91.96
CA GLY A 115 32.63 7.58 -91.19
C GLY A 115 33.85 8.45 -91.54
N ASP A 116 34.86 7.89 -92.20
CA ASP A 116 36.06 8.62 -92.63
C ASP A 116 35.74 9.62 -93.77
N THR A 117 36.67 10.53 -94.00
CA THR A 117 36.68 11.50 -95.11
C THR A 117 37.92 11.32 -95.99
N LEU A 118 37.94 11.96 -97.16
CA LEU A 118 39.12 11.92 -98.05
C LEU A 118 40.38 12.52 -97.39
N ALA A 119 40.23 13.41 -96.41
CA ALA A 119 41.32 13.94 -95.58
C ALA A 119 42.04 12.87 -94.75
N ASP A 120 41.33 11.81 -94.35
CA ASP A 120 41.87 10.71 -93.55
C ASP A 120 42.67 9.71 -94.43
N ILE A 121 42.54 9.80 -95.76
CA ILE A 121 43.23 8.96 -96.73
C ILE A 121 44.49 9.66 -97.27
N THR A 122 45.66 9.09 -96.99
CA THR A 122 46.94 9.61 -97.51
C THR A 122 47.17 9.24 -98.98
N LEU A 123 47.26 10.25 -99.86
CA LEU A 123 47.59 10.07 -101.28
C LEU A 123 49.10 9.88 -101.54
N PRO A 124 49.49 9.22 -102.65
CA PRO A 124 50.88 9.19 -103.13
C PRO A 124 51.39 10.58 -103.56
N ALA A 125 52.70 10.80 -103.39
CA ALA A 125 53.33 12.09 -103.74
C ALA A 125 53.15 12.46 -105.22
N GLY A 126 52.85 13.74 -105.48
CA GLY A 126 52.57 14.28 -106.82
C GLY A 126 51.07 14.29 -107.19
N PHE A 127 50.23 13.64 -106.39
CA PHE A 127 48.77 13.68 -106.53
C PHE A 127 48.12 14.52 -105.42
N THR A 128 46.99 15.15 -105.74
CA THR A 128 46.07 15.79 -104.78
C THR A 128 44.63 15.38 -105.11
N TRP A 129 43.75 15.31 -104.10
CA TRP A 129 42.31 15.12 -104.32
C TRP A 129 41.74 16.20 -105.25
N GLN A 130 40.76 15.82 -106.07
CA GLN A 130 40.02 16.75 -106.93
C GLN A 130 38.67 17.14 -106.31
N GLU A 131 38.04 16.22 -105.57
CA GLU A 131 36.97 16.50 -104.61
C GLU A 131 37.52 17.24 -103.37
N GLU A 132 36.63 17.84 -102.55
CA GLU A 132 37.04 18.46 -101.28
C GLU A 132 37.44 17.36 -100.26
N GLU A 133 38.51 17.57 -99.50
CA GLU A 133 39.03 16.58 -98.54
C GLU A 133 38.02 16.24 -97.42
N THR A 134 37.07 17.15 -97.14
CA THR A 134 35.92 16.98 -96.25
C THR A 134 34.84 16.01 -96.77
N THR A 135 34.94 15.54 -98.02
CA THR A 135 34.00 14.58 -98.61
C THR A 135 34.10 13.25 -97.88
N SER A 136 32.98 12.71 -97.40
CA SER A 136 32.95 11.38 -96.77
C SER A 136 33.24 10.28 -97.80
N VAL A 137 33.94 9.24 -97.37
CA VAL A 137 34.26 8.07 -98.20
C VAL A 137 33.02 7.24 -98.57
N GLY A 138 31.89 7.46 -97.88
CA GLY A 138 30.62 6.78 -98.14
C GLY A 138 30.38 5.54 -97.27
N ASN A 139 29.38 4.75 -97.65
CA ASN A 139 29.03 3.48 -97.00
C ASN A 139 30.13 2.42 -97.21
N ALA A 140 30.14 1.35 -96.42
CA ALA A 140 31.08 0.24 -96.61
C ALA A 140 30.96 -0.38 -98.02
N GLY A 141 32.10 -0.54 -98.72
CA GLY A 141 32.16 -0.92 -100.14
C GLY A 141 33.29 -0.22 -100.91
N GLU A 142 33.38 -0.43 -102.22
CA GLU A 142 34.34 0.28 -103.09
C GLU A 142 33.68 1.50 -103.75
N HIS A 143 34.32 2.66 -103.65
CA HIS A 143 33.92 3.93 -104.29
C HIS A 143 35.06 4.49 -105.13
N VAL A 144 34.75 5.36 -106.11
CA VAL A 144 35.75 5.96 -107.01
C VAL A 144 35.71 7.48 -106.88
N PHE A 145 36.87 8.05 -106.62
CA PHE A 145 37.14 9.48 -106.48
C PHE A 145 38.23 9.89 -107.49
N HIS A 146 38.52 11.19 -107.63
CA HIS A 146 39.44 11.69 -108.65
C HIS A 146 40.62 12.45 -108.05
N VAL A 147 41.76 12.37 -108.72
CA VAL A 147 42.97 13.11 -108.35
C VAL A 147 43.56 13.88 -109.51
N VAL A 148 44.28 14.95 -109.18
CA VAL A 148 45.12 15.72 -110.11
C VAL A 148 46.57 15.32 -109.89
N PHE A 149 47.24 14.86 -110.97
CA PHE A 149 48.69 14.69 -110.98
C PHE A 149 49.36 15.97 -111.46
N THR A 150 50.28 16.51 -110.65
CA THR A 150 51.12 17.64 -111.04
C THR A 150 52.58 17.20 -111.18
N PRO A 151 53.13 17.16 -112.42
CA PRO A 151 54.55 16.87 -112.64
C PRO A 151 55.46 17.87 -111.91
N ALA A 152 56.64 17.43 -111.47
CA ALA A 152 57.62 18.31 -110.84
C ALA A 152 58.14 19.40 -111.81
N ASP A 153 58.23 19.08 -113.10
CA ASP A 153 58.56 20.04 -114.16
C ASP A 153 57.28 20.55 -114.84
N THR A 154 56.68 21.59 -114.27
CA THR A 154 55.55 22.31 -114.87
C THR A 154 55.99 23.32 -115.93
N ALA A 155 57.28 23.49 -116.21
CA ALA A 155 57.76 24.36 -117.29
C ALA A 155 57.54 23.70 -118.65
N HIS A 156 57.88 22.40 -118.77
CA HIS A 156 57.80 21.66 -120.03
C HIS A 156 56.57 20.74 -120.15
N PHE A 157 55.97 20.34 -119.03
CA PHE A 157 54.84 19.42 -119.00
C PHE A 157 53.54 20.03 -118.46
N ASN A 158 52.41 19.48 -118.90
CA ASN A 158 51.07 19.80 -118.40
C ASN A 158 50.67 18.90 -117.21
N SER A 159 49.92 19.42 -116.23
CA SER A 159 49.27 18.59 -115.20
C SER A 159 48.11 17.77 -115.79
N VAL A 160 47.89 16.58 -115.25
CA VAL A 160 46.80 15.67 -115.66
C VAL A 160 45.72 15.66 -114.59
N ARG A 161 44.46 15.76 -115.00
CA ARG A 161 43.27 15.82 -114.12
C ARG A 161 42.38 14.60 -114.34
N ASP A 162 41.32 14.50 -113.53
CA ASP A 162 40.25 13.50 -113.70
C ASP A 162 40.76 12.05 -113.66
N ILE A 163 41.85 11.79 -112.92
CA ILE A 163 42.46 10.47 -112.77
C ILE A 163 41.67 9.70 -111.70
N PRO A 164 41.01 8.58 -112.03
CA PRO A 164 40.22 7.84 -111.05
C PRO A 164 41.12 7.06 -110.07
N VAL A 165 40.73 7.04 -108.81
CA VAL A 165 41.31 6.19 -107.76
C VAL A 165 40.18 5.54 -106.94
N THR A 166 40.32 4.24 -106.68
CA THR A 166 39.35 3.47 -105.88
C THR A 166 39.69 3.55 -104.39
N VAL A 167 38.68 3.78 -103.56
CA VAL A 167 38.74 3.69 -102.10
C VAL A 167 37.85 2.52 -101.65
N ALA A 168 38.43 1.56 -100.94
CA ALA A 168 37.71 0.47 -100.29
C ALA A 168 37.42 0.85 -98.83
N VAL A 169 36.14 0.97 -98.49
CA VAL A 169 35.63 1.39 -97.19
C VAL A 169 35.24 0.14 -96.38
N ALA A 170 35.96 -0.10 -95.29
CA ALA A 170 35.64 -1.12 -94.29
C ALA A 170 34.52 -0.66 -93.36
N LYS A 171 33.86 -1.60 -92.67
CA LYS A 171 32.85 -1.28 -91.65
C LYS A 171 33.49 -0.70 -90.39
N ALA A 172 32.76 0.19 -89.73
CA ALA A 172 33.11 0.70 -88.41
C ALA A 172 32.75 -0.31 -87.29
N SER A 173 33.26 -0.07 -86.08
CA SER A 173 32.86 -0.81 -84.87
C SER A 173 32.08 0.10 -83.92
N TYR A 174 31.06 -0.44 -83.25
CA TYR A 174 30.36 0.27 -82.19
C TYR A 174 31.26 0.44 -80.95
N ASP A 175 31.34 1.66 -80.41
CA ASP A 175 32.04 1.91 -79.14
C ASP A 175 31.24 1.37 -77.96
N MET A 176 31.61 0.17 -77.50
CA MET A 176 31.02 -0.50 -76.33
C MET A 176 31.88 -0.30 -75.07
N THR A 177 32.89 0.56 -75.06
CA THR A 177 33.87 0.66 -73.94
C THR A 177 33.26 1.09 -72.61
N GLY A 178 32.15 1.82 -72.65
CA GLY A 178 31.37 2.22 -71.46
C GLY A 178 30.23 1.26 -71.08
N VAL A 179 30.07 0.13 -71.76
CA VAL A 179 28.95 -0.81 -71.59
C VAL A 179 29.40 -2.05 -70.83
N THR A 180 28.68 -2.43 -69.78
CA THR A 180 29.04 -3.56 -68.90
C THR A 180 27.82 -4.39 -68.52
N PHE A 181 28.00 -5.69 -68.28
CA PHE A 181 26.94 -6.57 -67.79
C PHE A 181 27.40 -7.28 -66.50
N PRO A 182 27.17 -6.69 -65.32
CA PRO A 182 27.67 -7.25 -64.06
C PRO A 182 26.83 -8.44 -63.58
N SER A 183 27.49 -9.45 -63.04
CA SER A 183 26.84 -10.54 -62.29
C SER A 183 26.39 -10.05 -60.91
N ALA A 184 25.27 -10.58 -60.39
CA ALA A 184 24.74 -10.17 -59.09
C ALA A 184 24.12 -11.34 -58.30
N SER A 185 24.09 -11.19 -56.98
CA SER A 185 23.56 -12.17 -56.04
C SER A 185 22.56 -11.53 -55.09
N TYR A 186 21.39 -12.15 -54.90
CA TYR A 186 20.31 -11.66 -54.05
C TYR A 186 19.87 -12.74 -53.04
N PRO A 187 19.48 -12.38 -51.80
CA PRO A 187 18.81 -13.33 -50.91
C PRO A 187 17.43 -13.70 -51.45
N TYR A 188 16.98 -14.93 -51.21
CA TYR A 188 15.62 -15.36 -51.50
C TYR A 188 14.60 -14.57 -50.65
N ASP A 189 13.67 -13.88 -51.33
CA ASP A 189 12.54 -13.17 -50.73
C ASP A 189 11.20 -13.49 -51.42
N GLY A 190 11.17 -14.53 -52.26
CA GLY A 190 9.99 -14.94 -53.03
C GLY A 190 9.67 -14.05 -54.25
N THR A 191 10.49 -13.04 -54.58
CA THR A 191 10.30 -12.19 -55.75
C THR A 191 11.33 -12.48 -56.85
N ALA A 192 10.89 -12.47 -58.11
CA ALA A 192 11.75 -12.70 -59.27
C ALA A 192 12.82 -11.60 -59.39
N LYS A 193 14.08 -12.02 -59.60
CA LYS A 193 15.24 -11.16 -59.82
C LYS A 193 15.64 -11.15 -61.30
N SER A 194 16.27 -10.07 -61.73
CA SER A 194 16.82 -9.90 -63.07
C SER A 194 18.05 -9.00 -63.04
N LEU A 195 18.89 -9.10 -64.08
CA LEU A 195 20.04 -8.24 -64.34
C LEU A 195 19.69 -7.20 -65.41
N ALA A 196 20.52 -6.16 -65.52
CA ALA A 196 20.49 -5.21 -66.61
C ALA A 196 21.92 -4.83 -67.02
N VAL A 197 22.11 -4.52 -68.30
CA VAL A 197 23.32 -3.86 -68.80
C VAL A 197 23.42 -2.46 -68.17
N ALA A 198 24.62 -2.11 -67.70
CA ALA A 198 24.95 -0.83 -67.10
C ALA A 198 25.90 -0.04 -68.03
N GLY A 199 25.62 1.25 -68.19
CA GLY A 199 26.26 2.13 -69.16
C GLY A 199 25.23 2.77 -70.09
N THR A 200 25.72 3.53 -71.08
CA THR A 200 24.88 4.11 -72.14
C THR A 200 25.14 3.32 -73.43
N LEU A 201 24.09 2.80 -74.07
CA LEU A 201 24.22 2.14 -75.37
C LEU A 201 24.49 3.18 -76.47
N PRO A 202 25.31 2.87 -77.50
CA PRO A 202 25.46 3.72 -78.67
C PRO A 202 24.14 3.98 -79.41
N GLN A 203 24.04 5.09 -80.14
CA GLN A 203 22.83 5.44 -80.86
C GLN A 203 22.48 4.37 -81.90
N GLY A 204 21.22 3.91 -81.89
CA GLY A 204 20.74 2.84 -82.76
C GLY A 204 20.96 1.41 -82.22
N VAL A 205 21.74 1.24 -81.15
CA VAL A 205 21.93 -0.06 -80.48
C VAL A 205 20.78 -0.32 -79.50
N THR A 206 20.26 -1.54 -79.55
CA THR A 206 19.24 -2.06 -78.62
C THR A 206 19.75 -3.31 -77.92
N VAL A 207 19.17 -3.63 -76.75
CA VAL A 207 19.52 -4.83 -75.98
C VAL A 207 18.26 -5.64 -75.64
N THR A 208 18.35 -6.96 -75.74
CA THR A 208 17.36 -7.92 -75.21
C THR A 208 18.06 -8.94 -74.32
N TYR A 209 17.31 -9.71 -73.53
CA TYR A 209 17.91 -10.64 -72.56
C TYR A 209 17.28 -12.04 -72.63
N GLU A 210 18.12 -13.07 -72.65
CA GLU A 210 17.72 -14.48 -72.47
C GLU A 210 17.90 -14.92 -71.01
N ALA A 211 17.02 -15.79 -70.51
CA ALA A 211 17.05 -16.39 -69.16
C ALA A 211 17.04 -15.40 -67.97
N ASN A 212 16.64 -14.14 -68.21
CA ASN A 212 16.74 -13.04 -67.24
C ASN A 212 15.60 -12.97 -66.21
N SER A 213 15.28 -14.09 -65.56
CA SER A 213 14.31 -14.16 -64.46
C SER A 213 14.60 -15.36 -63.57
N LEU A 214 14.90 -15.12 -62.28
CA LEU A 214 15.13 -16.17 -61.28
C LEU A 214 14.47 -15.79 -59.95
N THR A 215 13.59 -16.67 -59.43
CA THR A 215 12.91 -16.47 -58.13
C THR A 215 13.49 -17.40 -57.06
N ASP A 216 13.62 -18.69 -57.37
CA ASP A 216 14.12 -19.71 -56.46
C ASP A 216 15.65 -19.67 -56.30
N ALA A 217 16.16 -20.19 -55.19
CA ALA A 217 17.58 -20.23 -54.92
C ALA A 217 18.34 -21.14 -55.89
N GLY A 218 19.45 -20.64 -56.43
CA GLY A 218 20.21 -21.24 -57.52
C GLY A 218 20.97 -20.16 -58.30
N SER A 219 21.48 -20.52 -59.48
CA SER A 219 22.15 -19.57 -60.37
C SER A 219 21.82 -19.86 -61.84
N VAL A 220 21.61 -18.81 -62.62
CA VAL A 220 21.39 -18.88 -64.07
C VAL A 220 22.37 -17.97 -64.80
N LEU A 221 22.85 -18.40 -65.96
CA LEU A 221 23.62 -17.55 -66.87
C LEU A 221 22.64 -16.76 -67.73
N VAL A 222 22.63 -15.45 -67.56
CA VAL A 222 21.83 -14.51 -68.35
C VAL A 222 22.67 -14.08 -69.55
N VAL A 223 22.05 -14.04 -70.74
CA VAL A 223 22.67 -13.50 -71.96
C VAL A 223 22.02 -12.16 -72.28
N ALA A 224 22.83 -11.15 -72.61
CA ALA A 224 22.40 -9.87 -73.15
C ALA A 224 22.78 -9.80 -74.63
N HIS A 225 21.78 -9.84 -75.50
CA HIS A 225 21.96 -9.77 -76.95
C HIS A 225 21.85 -8.32 -77.43
N PHE A 226 22.79 -7.91 -78.29
CA PHE A 226 22.84 -6.54 -78.81
C PHE A 226 22.51 -6.52 -80.31
N ALA A 227 21.63 -5.60 -80.71
CA ALA A 227 21.26 -5.41 -82.11
C ALA A 227 21.44 -3.95 -82.54
N GLY A 228 22.09 -3.76 -83.68
CA GLY A 228 22.35 -2.46 -84.33
C GLY A 228 22.19 -2.56 -85.84
N GLU A 229 22.68 -1.55 -86.56
CA GLU A 229 22.74 -1.52 -88.03
C GLU A 229 23.95 -2.33 -88.51
N THR A 230 23.80 -3.10 -89.60
CA THR A 230 24.77 -4.12 -90.01
C THR A 230 25.39 -3.91 -91.39
N ASP A 231 25.01 -2.85 -92.11
CA ASP A 231 25.52 -2.63 -93.47
C ASP A 231 26.87 -1.90 -93.41
N ASN A 232 27.02 -0.98 -92.46
CA ASN A 232 28.18 -0.11 -92.25
C ASN A 232 28.93 -0.35 -90.94
N TYR A 233 28.32 -1.06 -89.98
CA TYR A 233 28.95 -1.46 -88.72
C TYR A 233 29.09 -2.98 -88.58
N GLU A 234 30.10 -3.40 -87.83
CA GLU A 234 30.30 -4.79 -87.42
C GLU A 234 29.31 -5.23 -86.32
N VAL A 235 29.01 -6.53 -86.30
CA VAL A 235 28.06 -7.13 -85.36
C VAL A 235 28.60 -7.07 -83.93
N ILE A 236 27.79 -6.56 -83.01
CA ILE A 236 28.11 -6.49 -81.58
C ILE A 236 28.05 -7.89 -80.97
N ALA A 237 29.07 -8.28 -80.22
CA ALA A 237 29.09 -9.56 -79.51
C ALA A 237 28.21 -9.53 -78.24
N ASP A 238 27.50 -10.62 -77.98
CA ASP A 238 26.68 -10.80 -76.77
C ASP A 238 27.53 -10.75 -75.49
N MET A 239 26.94 -10.20 -74.42
CA MET A 239 27.52 -10.26 -73.07
C MET A 239 26.81 -11.32 -72.22
N THR A 240 27.52 -11.93 -71.27
CA THR A 240 26.92 -12.90 -70.33
C THR A 240 27.24 -12.53 -68.88
N ALA A 241 26.29 -12.78 -67.98
CA ALA A 241 26.41 -12.50 -66.55
C ALA A 241 25.63 -13.53 -65.72
N THR A 242 26.13 -13.88 -64.56
CA THR A 242 25.47 -14.83 -63.65
C THR A 242 24.51 -14.10 -62.73
N LEU A 243 23.24 -14.48 -62.76
CA LEU A 243 22.23 -14.12 -61.77
C LEU A 243 22.16 -15.23 -60.73
N THR A 244 22.38 -14.90 -59.46
CA THR A 244 22.30 -15.87 -58.34
C THR A 244 21.24 -15.44 -57.34
N VAL A 245 20.42 -16.39 -56.90
CA VAL A 245 19.59 -16.24 -55.69
C VAL A 245 20.14 -17.19 -54.63
N ILE A 246 20.51 -16.66 -53.46
CA ILE A 246 21.03 -17.44 -52.34
C ILE A 246 19.90 -17.78 -51.36
N LYS A 247 19.95 -18.98 -50.77
CA LYS A 247 18.94 -19.43 -49.79
C LYS A 247 18.85 -18.47 -48.60
N ALA A 248 17.64 -18.23 -48.14
CA ALA A 248 17.39 -17.48 -46.90
C ALA A 248 17.59 -18.35 -45.66
N ALA A 249 17.64 -17.75 -44.46
CA ALA A 249 17.58 -18.51 -43.21
C ALA A 249 16.17 -19.05 -42.97
N ALA A 250 16.03 -20.29 -42.50
CA ALA A 250 14.74 -20.84 -42.12
C ALA A 250 14.08 -20.02 -40.98
N PHE A 251 12.74 -20.00 -40.98
CA PHE A 251 11.94 -19.35 -39.95
C PHE A 251 10.75 -20.22 -39.53
N VAL A 252 10.19 -19.88 -38.37
CA VAL A 252 9.02 -20.51 -37.76
C VAL A 252 7.98 -19.41 -37.49
N ASP A 253 6.73 -19.63 -37.91
CA ASP A 253 5.60 -18.76 -37.60
C ASP A 253 4.80 -19.33 -36.42
N THR A 254 4.61 -18.49 -35.40
CA THR A 254 3.92 -18.81 -34.16
C THR A 254 2.53 -18.19 -34.05
N GLN A 255 2.05 -17.43 -35.05
CA GLN A 255 0.75 -16.73 -34.99
C GLN A 255 -0.45 -17.63 -34.67
N ASN A 256 -0.43 -18.88 -35.16
CA ASN A 256 -1.47 -19.88 -34.93
C ASN A 256 -1.04 -20.97 -33.93
N ALA A 257 0.12 -20.82 -33.28
CA ALA A 257 0.67 -21.82 -32.40
C ALA A 257 0.14 -21.69 -30.96
N THR A 258 -0.39 -22.78 -30.41
CA THR A 258 -0.70 -22.86 -28.98
C THR A 258 0.58 -23.12 -28.20
N LEU A 259 1.17 -22.05 -27.67
CA LEU A 259 2.40 -22.09 -26.86
C LEU A 259 2.14 -22.21 -25.36
N SER A 260 0.88 -22.10 -24.91
CA SER A 260 0.56 -22.10 -23.49
C SER A 260 -0.80 -22.73 -23.18
N TYR A 261 -0.84 -23.40 -22.01
CA TYR A 261 -1.98 -24.15 -21.48
C TYR A 261 -2.16 -23.81 -19.98
N THR A 262 -3.25 -24.28 -19.38
CA THR A 262 -3.43 -24.31 -17.92
C THR A 262 -3.40 -25.76 -17.46
N TYR A 263 -2.80 -26.04 -16.31
CA TYR A 263 -2.70 -27.38 -15.76
C TYR A 263 -4.06 -28.07 -15.60
N ASP A 264 -4.22 -29.23 -16.23
CA ASP A 264 -5.41 -30.11 -16.18
C ASP A 264 -5.04 -31.58 -15.87
N GLY A 265 -3.76 -31.86 -15.62
CA GLY A 265 -3.20 -33.20 -15.44
C GLY A 265 -2.93 -33.98 -16.74
N ALA A 266 -3.20 -33.41 -17.91
CA ALA A 266 -2.90 -34.02 -19.21
C ALA A 266 -1.51 -33.61 -19.72
N ALA A 267 -0.98 -34.39 -20.66
CA ALA A 267 0.26 -34.06 -21.36
C ALA A 267 -0.02 -33.12 -22.54
N HIS A 268 0.60 -31.94 -22.55
CA HIS A 268 0.43 -30.90 -23.57
C HIS A 268 1.71 -30.69 -24.37
N GLY A 269 1.58 -30.19 -25.59
CA GLY A 269 2.69 -29.85 -26.48
C GLY A 269 2.28 -28.73 -27.44
N ILE A 270 3.26 -28.04 -28.02
CA ILE A 270 3.02 -27.00 -29.03
C ILE A 270 2.29 -27.62 -30.23
N THR A 271 1.16 -27.02 -30.60
CA THR A 271 0.33 -27.37 -31.77
C THR A 271 0.03 -26.14 -32.61
N GLY A 272 -0.24 -26.30 -33.91
CA GLY A 272 -0.59 -25.17 -34.81
C GLY A 272 0.61 -24.38 -35.35
N LEU A 273 1.83 -24.89 -35.18
CA LEU A 273 3.07 -24.29 -35.65
C LEU A 273 3.24 -24.42 -37.18
N ALA A 274 3.80 -23.40 -37.83
CA ALA A 274 4.21 -23.44 -39.24
C ALA A 274 5.67 -23.02 -39.41
N ALA A 275 6.32 -23.40 -40.51
CA ALA A 275 7.72 -23.08 -40.79
C ALA A 275 7.98 -22.91 -42.30
N SER A 276 9.17 -22.43 -42.65
CA SER A 276 9.66 -22.27 -44.04
C SER A 276 10.02 -23.58 -44.77
N GLY A 277 9.65 -24.73 -44.21
CA GLY A 277 10.01 -26.07 -44.68
C GLY A 277 9.41 -27.16 -43.78
N GLU A 278 9.77 -28.41 -44.05
CA GLU A 278 9.46 -29.53 -43.15
C GLU A 278 10.25 -29.37 -41.83
N PHE A 279 9.63 -29.74 -40.71
CA PHE A 279 10.23 -29.54 -39.38
C PHE A 279 9.90 -30.66 -38.39
N ALA A 280 10.82 -30.88 -37.45
CA ALA A 280 10.66 -31.78 -36.33
C ALA A 280 10.64 -31.01 -34.99
N LEU A 281 9.92 -31.55 -34.01
CA LEU A 281 9.84 -31.00 -32.66
C LEU A 281 10.48 -31.97 -31.65
N SER A 282 11.41 -31.48 -30.85
CA SER A 282 12.06 -32.22 -29.77
C SER A 282 11.76 -31.56 -28.41
N GLY A 283 11.52 -32.37 -27.38
CA GLY A 283 11.09 -31.89 -26.05
C GLY A 283 9.63 -31.43 -25.96
N ASN A 284 8.81 -31.67 -27.00
CA ASN A 284 7.43 -31.16 -27.11
C ASN A 284 6.40 -31.91 -26.25
N SER A 285 6.65 -32.02 -24.94
CA SER A 285 5.71 -32.61 -23.97
C SER A 285 5.96 -32.05 -22.56
N GLY A 286 4.97 -31.35 -22.02
CA GLY A 286 4.88 -30.94 -20.61
C GLY A 286 3.66 -31.59 -19.95
N THR A 287 3.59 -31.56 -18.62
CA THR A 287 2.42 -32.09 -17.88
C THR A 287 2.21 -31.38 -16.55
N ALA A 288 3.29 -31.16 -15.79
CA ALA A 288 3.27 -30.30 -14.62
C ALA A 288 3.24 -28.81 -15.04
N ALA A 289 2.91 -27.91 -14.11
CA ALA A 289 3.03 -26.48 -14.36
C ALA A 289 4.51 -26.05 -14.44
N GLY A 290 4.84 -25.19 -15.40
CA GLY A 290 6.21 -24.74 -15.67
C GLY A 290 6.46 -24.38 -17.13
N THR A 291 7.72 -24.05 -17.43
CA THR A 291 8.19 -23.74 -18.78
C THR A 291 9.06 -24.87 -19.32
N TYR A 292 8.71 -25.37 -20.49
CA TYR A 292 9.38 -26.48 -21.18
C TYR A 292 9.99 -25.97 -22.49
N PRO A 293 11.33 -25.98 -22.64
CA PRO A 293 11.98 -25.56 -23.88
C PRO A 293 11.81 -26.63 -24.95
N VAL A 294 11.14 -26.28 -26.05
CA VAL A 294 10.90 -27.13 -27.21
C VAL A 294 11.82 -26.70 -28.34
N THR A 295 12.64 -27.62 -28.85
CA THR A 295 13.50 -27.35 -30.01
C THR A 295 12.76 -27.69 -31.30
N VAL A 296 12.57 -26.69 -32.14
CA VAL A 296 12.10 -26.83 -33.53
C VAL A 296 13.33 -26.94 -34.43
N THR A 297 13.45 -28.04 -35.16
CA THR A 297 14.46 -28.20 -36.22
C THR A 297 13.75 -28.12 -37.56
N VAL A 298 14.12 -27.14 -38.40
CA VAL A 298 13.61 -26.98 -39.77
C VAL A 298 14.68 -27.51 -40.74
N GLU A 299 14.29 -28.44 -41.59
CA GLU A 299 15.17 -29.07 -42.57
C GLU A 299 15.52 -28.13 -43.73
N GLU A 300 16.65 -28.40 -44.42
CA GLU A 300 17.06 -27.60 -45.57
C GLU A 300 16.11 -27.81 -46.75
N SER A 301 15.51 -26.72 -47.26
CA SER A 301 14.58 -26.76 -48.39
C SER A 301 15.22 -26.18 -49.66
N GLN A 302 14.47 -26.11 -50.76
CA GLN A 302 14.95 -25.51 -52.02
C GLN A 302 15.44 -24.07 -51.82
N ASN A 303 14.71 -23.28 -51.02
CA ASN A 303 14.92 -21.83 -50.90
C ASN A 303 15.42 -21.37 -49.51
N TYR A 304 15.46 -22.26 -48.52
CA TYR A 304 15.86 -21.96 -47.14
C TYR A 304 16.95 -22.93 -46.64
N LEU A 305 17.93 -22.41 -45.91
CA LEU A 305 18.93 -23.17 -45.17
C LEU A 305 18.30 -23.85 -43.95
N ALA A 306 18.80 -25.03 -43.55
CA ALA A 306 18.40 -25.67 -42.29
C ALA A 306 18.66 -24.75 -41.08
N GLY A 307 17.84 -24.89 -40.04
CA GLY A 307 17.96 -24.08 -38.83
C GLY A 307 17.24 -24.66 -37.61
N THR A 308 17.65 -24.22 -36.42
CA THR A 308 17.05 -24.62 -35.14
C THR A 308 16.60 -23.41 -34.35
N ILE A 309 15.37 -23.46 -33.82
CA ILE A 309 14.76 -22.42 -33.00
C ILE A 309 14.24 -23.07 -31.71
N THR A 310 14.43 -22.44 -30.56
CA THR A 310 13.82 -22.88 -29.29
C THR A 310 12.58 -22.03 -29.00
N LEU A 311 11.48 -22.68 -28.64
CA LEU A 311 10.24 -22.05 -28.20
C LEU A 311 9.89 -22.54 -26.79
N ASP A 312 9.28 -21.68 -25.98
CA ASP A 312 8.82 -22.03 -24.64
C ASP A 312 7.36 -22.53 -24.69
N LEU A 313 7.15 -23.77 -24.26
CA LEU A 313 5.83 -24.31 -23.92
C LEU A 313 5.53 -24.00 -22.45
N ILE A 314 4.50 -23.22 -22.17
CA ILE A 314 4.19 -22.72 -20.82
C ILE A 314 2.89 -23.34 -20.29
N ILE A 315 2.99 -24.22 -19.30
CA ILE A 315 1.83 -24.74 -18.57
C ILE A 315 1.65 -23.90 -17.30
N ASN A 316 0.60 -23.08 -17.28
CA ASN A 316 0.27 -22.22 -16.15
C ASN A 316 -0.34 -23.03 -15.00
N LYS A 317 -0.10 -22.61 -13.76
CA LYS A 317 -0.72 -23.23 -12.58
C LYS A 317 -2.24 -23.03 -12.60
N ALA A 318 -2.96 -24.11 -12.30
CA ALA A 318 -4.40 -24.08 -12.12
C ALA A 318 -4.80 -23.47 -10.77
N THR A 319 -6.10 -23.23 -10.55
CA THR A 319 -6.63 -22.78 -9.26
C THR A 319 -7.68 -23.77 -8.79
N TYR A 320 -7.65 -24.13 -7.51
CA TYR A 320 -8.67 -24.99 -6.91
C TYR A 320 -10.03 -24.28 -6.86
N ASP A 321 -11.08 -24.97 -7.29
CA ASP A 321 -12.46 -24.48 -7.14
C ASP A 321 -12.91 -24.66 -5.68
N MET A 322 -12.89 -23.57 -4.93
CA MET A 322 -13.30 -23.54 -3.52
C MET A 322 -14.75 -23.03 -3.35
N SER A 323 -15.56 -22.98 -4.42
CA SER A 323 -16.89 -22.34 -4.40
C SER A 323 -17.91 -23.00 -3.46
N ASP A 324 -17.84 -24.33 -3.28
CA ASP A 324 -18.65 -25.07 -2.30
C ASP A 324 -18.14 -24.95 -0.85
N VAL A 325 -16.95 -24.38 -0.62
CA VAL A 325 -16.31 -24.31 0.70
C VAL A 325 -16.65 -23.00 1.39
N THR A 326 -17.25 -23.08 2.57
CA THR A 326 -17.67 -21.91 3.36
C THR A 326 -17.08 -21.94 4.76
N PHE A 327 -16.78 -20.75 5.30
CA PHE A 327 -16.33 -20.57 6.68
C PHE A 327 -17.11 -19.40 7.29
N ALA A 328 -18.02 -19.71 8.22
CA ALA A 328 -19.05 -18.78 8.68
C ALA A 328 -18.82 -18.32 10.13
N ASN A 329 -19.25 -17.09 10.42
CA ASN A 329 -19.28 -16.57 11.78
C ASN A 329 -20.27 -17.37 12.66
N ALA A 330 -19.97 -17.53 13.94
CA ALA A 330 -20.90 -18.10 14.91
C ALA A 330 -20.84 -17.34 16.25
N THR A 331 -21.97 -17.33 16.95
CA THR A 331 -22.11 -16.74 18.29
C THR A 331 -22.63 -17.80 19.26
N TYR A 332 -22.00 -17.86 20.43
CA TYR A 332 -22.38 -18.70 21.57
C TYR A 332 -22.53 -17.82 22.80
N VAL A 333 -23.20 -18.31 23.84
CA VAL A 333 -23.11 -17.74 25.20
C VAL A 333 -22.09 -18.57 25.98
N TYR A 334 -21.33 -17.93 26.88
CA TYR A 334 -20.38 -18.62 27.75
C TYR A 334 -21.04 -19.71 28.60
N ASP A 335 -20.50 -20.92 28.55
CA ASP A 335 -20.93 -22.08 29.35
C ASP A 335 -19.73 -22.89 29.90
N GLY A 336 -18.52 -22.31 29.84
CA GLY A 336 -17.26 -22.94 30.25
C GLY A 336 -16.69 -23.98 29.27
N ALA A 337 -17.40 -24.39 28.23
CA ALA A 337 -16.92 -25.34 27.23
C ALA A 337 -16.31 -24.65 26.00
N ALA A 338 -15.23 -25.19 25.46
CA ALA A 338 -14.56 -24.64 24.28
C ALA A 338 -15.49 -24.59 23.06
N LYS A 339 -15.43 -23.49 22.31
CA LYS A 339 -16.18 -23.23 21.07
C LYS A 339 -15.23 -23.12 19.90
N SER A 340 -15.65 -23.67 18.76
CA SER A 340 -14.84 -23.70 17.54
C SER A 340 -15.70 -23.45 16.32
N LEU A 341 -15.11 -22.79 15.32
CA LEU A 341 -15.62 -22.78 13.95
C LEU A 341 -15.02 -23.96 13.18
N ALA A 342 -15.75 -24.42 12.17
CA ALA A 342 -15.28 -25.38 11.18
C ALA A 342 -15.74 -24.92 9.78
N ILE A 343 -15.04 -25.36 8.74
CA ILE A 343 -15.53 -25.21 7.36
C ILE A 343 -16.78 -26.08 7.14
N ALA A 344 -17.65 -25.64 6.23
CA ALA A 344 -18.77 -26.42 5.73
C ALA A 344 -18.69 -26.52 4.20
N GLY A 345 -19.20 -27.62 3.64
CA GLY A 345 -19.06 -27.98 2.23
C GLY A 345 -18.08 -29.14 2.01
N THR A 346 -17.68 -29.36 0.77
CA THR A 346 -16.73 -30.42 0.36
C THR A 346 -15.45 -29.81 -0.18
N LEU A 347 -14.30 -30.24 0.35
CA LEU A 347 -12.98 -29.85 -0.20
C LEU A 347 -12.73 -30.54 -1.55
N PRO A 348 -12.08 -29.86 -2.52
CA PRO A 348 -11.61 -30.49 -3.76
C PRO A 348 -10.60 -31.61 -3.53
N GLN A 349 -10.48 -32.53 -4.49
CA GLN A 349 -9.50 -33.60 -4.41
C GLN A 349 -8.06 -33.05 -4.32
N GLY A 350 -7.29 -33.54 -3.34
CA GLY A 350 -5.93 -33.07 -3.06
C GLY A 350 -5.86 -31.85 -2.15
N VAL A 351 -6.99 -31.22 -1.81
CA VAL A 351 -7.05 -30.13 -0.81
C VAL A 351 -7.30 -30.70 0.59
N SER A 352 -6.59 -30.17 1.58
CA SER A 352 -6.86 -30.43 3.01
C SER A 352 -6.78 -29.15 3.85
N VAL A 353 -7.46 -29.10 4.99
CA VAL A 353 -7.19 -28.06 6.00
C VAL A 353 -5.78 -28.28 6.57
N ALA A 354 -4.97 -27.24 6.56
CA ALA A 354 -3.63 -27.24 7.13
C ALA A 354 -3.64 -26.91 8.62
N ALA A 355 -4.37 -25.85 9.01
CA ALA A 355 -4.59 -25.46 10.39
C ALA A 355 -5.85 -24.60 10.56
N TYR A 356 -6.42 -24.64 11.77
CA TYR A 356 -7.24 -23.54 12.29
C TYR A 356 -6.40 -22.74 13.31
N GLN A 357 -6.26 -21.44 13.10
CA GLN A 357 -5.59 -20.53 14.01
C GLN A 357 -6.61 -19.76 14.86
N ASN A 358 -6.31 -19.58 16.15
CA ASN A 358 -7.15 -18.84 17.11
C ASN A 358 -8.57 -19.44 17.33
N ASN A 359 -8.73 -20.73 17.07
CA ASN A 359 -9.96 -21.52 17.31
C ASN A 359 -9.99 -22.06 18.76
N GLU A 360 -10.99 -22.87 19.13
CA GLU A 360 -11.08 -23.58 20.44
C GLU A 360 -11.09 -22.65 21.67
N GLN A 361 -11.86 -21.56 21.59
CA GLN A 361 -11.92 -20.52 22.63
C GLN A 361 -12.92 -20.89 23.74
N THR A 362 -12.54 -20.66 25.00
CA THR A 362 -13.38 -20.93 26.18
C THR A 362 -13.94 -19.69 26.85
N THR A 363 -13.26 -18.55 26.74
CA THR A 363 -13.64 -17.30 27.43
C THR A 363 -14.59 -16.44 26.61
N ALA A 364 -15.32 -15.53 27.28
CA ALA A 364 -16.18 -14.58 26.60
C ALA A 364 -15.33 -13.51 25.86
N GLY A 365 -15.67 -13.25 24.60
CA GLY A 365 -14.87 -12.42 23.72
C GLY A 365 -15.26 -12.55 22.25
N ARG A 366 -14.46 -11.94 21.38
CA ARG A 366 -14.66 -11.92 19.93
C ARG A 366 -13.33 -12.20 19.23
N TYR A 367 -13.28 -13.34 18.54
CA TYR A 367 -12.05 -13.95 18.06
C TYR A 367 -12.11 -14.08 16.54
N ASN A 368 -11.15 -13.47 15.84
CA ASN A 368 -10.94 -13.76 14.43
C ASN A 368 -10.24 -15.12 14.33
N VAL A 369 -10.94 -16.11 13.80
CA VAL A 369 -10.40 -17.43 13.49
C VAL A 369 -9.96 -17.43 12.02
N THR A 370 -8.80 -18.00 11.74
CA THR A 370 -8.31 -18.20 10.37
C THR A 370 -8.19 -19.68 10.08
N VAL A 371 -8.68 -20.14 8.92
CA VAL A 371 -8.43 -21.49 8.42
C VAL A 371 -7.55 -21.40 7.17
N SER A 372 -6.46 -22.16 7.19
CA SER A 372 -5.51 -22.28 6.08
C SER A 372 -5.58 -23.66 5.44
N PHE A 373 -5.20 -23.76 4.17
CA PHE A 373 -5.34 -24.97 3.36
C PHE A 373 -4.01 -25.39 2.73
N THR A 374 -3.84 -26.69 2.52
CA THR A 374 -2.76 -27.29 1.74
C THR A 374 -3.32 -27.95 0.48
N GLY A 375 -2.50 -27.97 -0.57
CA GLY A 375 -2.76 -28.64 -1.85
C GLY A 375 -1.45 -28.85 -2.62
N ASP A 376 -1.54 -29.22 -3.88
CA ASP A 376 -0.40 -29.36 -4.78
C ASP A 376 0.18 -27.98 -5.13
N ALA A 377 1.22 -27.58 -4.40
CA ALA A 377 1.89 -26.30 -4.57
C ALA A 377 2.76 -26.22 -5.84
N ASP A 378 3.04 -27.33 -6.53
CA ASP A 378 3.79 -27.34 -7.78
C ASP A 378 2.86 -26.99 -8.95
N ASN A 379 1.67 -27.62 -9.02
CA ASN A 379 0.75 -27.49 -10.14
C ASN A 379 -0.39 -26.47 -9.95
N TYR A 380 -0.73 -26.12 -8.71
CA TYR A 380 -1.81 -25.17 -8.40
C TYR A 380 -1.30 -23.90 -7.73
N ASN A 381 -2.07 -22.82 -7.91
CA ASN A 381 -1.92 -21.57 -7.18
C ASN A 381 -2.27 -21.78 -5.70
N ALA A 382 -1.59 -21.05 -4.81
CA ALA A 382 -1.84 -21.14 -3.37
C ALA A 382 -3.29 -20.79 -3.03
N ILE A 383 -3.93 -21.61 -2.20
CA ILE A 383 -5.31 -21.43 -1.76
C ILE A 383 -5.32 -20.29 -0.72
N PRO A 384 -6.14 -19.23 -0.89
CA PRO A 384 -6.24 -18.18 0.11
C PRO A 384 -6.83 -18.68 1.44
N ASP A 385 -6.25 -18.23 2.55
CA ASP A 385 -6.81 -18.43 3.89
C ASP A 385 -8.21 -17.80 3.99
N MET A 386 -9.14 -18.50 4.65
CA MET A 386 -10.46 -17.96 4.98
C MET A 386 -10.48 -17.46 6.44
N THR A 387 -11.24 -16.39 6.71
CA THR A 387 -11.40 -15.84 8.07
C THR A 387 -12.87 -15.74 8.45
N ALA A 388 -13.18 -16.04 9.71
CA ALA A 388 -14.51 -15.93 10.29
C ALA A 388 -14.41 -15.52 11.77
N ILE A 389 -15.51 -15.03 12.33
CA ILE A 389 -15.56 -14.49 13.68
C ILE A 389 -16.33 -15.44 14.59
N LEU A 390 -15.62 -15.97 15.59
CA LEU A 390 -16.19 -16.65 16.74
C LEU A 390 -16.51 -15.61 17.81
N THR A 391 -17.76 -15.53 18.23
CA THR A 391 -18.19 -14.66 19.33
C THR A 391 -18.69 -15.54 20.48
N ILE A 392 -18.23 -15.25 21.69
CA ILE A 392 -18.71 -15.87 22.93
C ILE A 392 -19.23 -14.72 23.79
N ASP A 393 -20.54 -14.54 23.81
CA ASP A 393 -21.22 -13.53 24.60
C ASP A 393 -21.18 -13.90 26.09
N LYS A 394 -21.10 -12.88 26.95
CA LYS A 394 -21.05 -13.08 28.40
C LYS A 394 -22.34 -13.68 28.93
N ALA A 395 -22.20 -14.68 29.79
CA ALA A 395 -23.31 -15.26 30.53
C ALA A 395 -23.81 -14.30 31.62
N THR A 396 -24.96 -14.59 32.21
CA THR A 396 -25.48 -13.87 33.37
C THR A 396 -25.65 -14.85 34.51
N TYR A 397 -25.20 -14.48 35.72
CA TYR A 397 -25.39 -15.30 36.91
C TYR A 397 -26.88 -15.38 37.27
N ASP A 398 -27.38 -16.57 37.59
CA ASP A 398 -28.74 -16.75 38.07
C ASP A 398 -28.84 -16.34 39.55
N MET A 399 -29.26 -15.10 39.77
CA MET A 399 -29.51 -14.54 41.10
C MET A 399 -30.98 -14.70 41.54
N SER A 400 -31.81 -15.45 40.82
CA SER A 400 -33.26 -15.53 41.09
C SER A 400 -33.61 -16.17 42.44
N GLY A 401 -32.70 -16.99 42.98
CA GLY A 401 -32.80 -17.59 44.32
C GLY A 401 -32.14 -16.79 45.44
N VAL A 402 -31.70 -15.56 45.19
CA VAL A 402 -31.04 -14.67 46.17
C VAL A 402 -31.95 -13.49 46.50
N THR A 403 -32.20 -13.25 47.78
CA THR A 403 -33.00 -12.13 48.28
C THR A 403 -32.26 -11.33 49.34
N PHE A 404 -32.59 -10.05 49.47
CA PHE A 404 -31.98 -9.15 50.45
C PHE A 404 -33.11 -8.32 51.08
N ASN A 405 -33.55 -8.74 52.26
CA ASN A 405 -34.84 -8.34 52.84
C ASN A 405 -34.65 -7.25 53.91
N GLU A 406 -35.61 -6.32 54.03
CA GLU A 406 -35.57 -5.29 55.07
C GLU A 406 -35.73 -5.88 56.47
N ARG A 407 -35.14 -5.22 57.47
CA ARG A 407 -35.13 -5.68 58.86
C ARG A 407 -35.41 -4.53 59.82
N THR A 408 -36.29 -4.78 60.79
CA THR A 408 -36.55 -3.86 61.91
C THR A 408 -36.10 -4.50 63.21
N ILE A 409 -35.38 -3.76 64.04
CA ILE A 409 -34.96 -4.11 65.40
C ILE A 409 -35.19 -2.94 66.37
N THR A 410 -34.98 -3.16 67.66
CA THR A 410 -34.98 -2.12 68.71
C THR A 410 -33.56 -1.86 69.21
N TYR A 411 -33.26 -0.61 69.58
CA TYR A 411 -31.96 -0.23 70.14
C TYR A 411 -31.56 -1.12 71.32
N GLY A 412 -30.33 -1.65 71.27
CA GLY A 412 -29.82 -2.64 72.21
C GLY A 412 -29.87 -4.09 71.70
N GLU A 413 -30.64 -4.38 70.66
CA GLU A 413 -30.61 -5.68 69.95
C GLU A 413 -29.45 -5.73 68.94
N SER A 414 -28.79 -6.89 68.80
CA SER A 414 -27.79 -7.09 67.75
C SER A 414 -28.46 -7.46 66.42
N GLY A 415 -28.46 -6.53 65.47
CA GLY A 415 -29.03 -6.71 64.13
C GLY A 415 -28.11 -6.25 63.02
N TYR A 416 -28.13 -7.02 61.94
CA TYR A 416 -27.54 -6.75 60.63
C TYR A 416 -28.48 -7.35 59.56
N ILE A 417 -28.27 -7.03 58.28
CA ILE A 417 -28.97 -7.68 57.16
C ILE A 417 -27.96 -8.51 56.37
N GLU A 418 -28.27 -9.78 56.12
CA GLU A 418 -27.52 -10.63 55.19
C GLU A 418 -28.43 -11.01 54.02
N ILE A 419 -27.85 -11.47 52.91
CA ILE A 419 -28.61 -12.12 51.85
C ILE A 419 -29.17 -13.45 52.33
N GLU A 420 -30.34 -13.81 51.82
CA GLU A 420 -30.97 -15.12 52.00
C GLU A 420 -30.97 -15.85 50.66
N GLY A 421 -30.66 -17.16 50.67
CA GLY A 421 -30.51 -17.98 49.47
C GLY A 421 -29.13 -18.63 49.37
N THR A 422 -28.76 -19.07 48.16
CA THR A 422 -27.43 -19.62 47.84
C THR A 422 -26.83 -18.82 46.69
N LEU A 423 -25.60 -18.32 46.86
CA LEU A 423 -24.88 -17.65 45.78
C LEU A 423 -24.43 -18.67 44.71
N PRO A 424 -24.46 -18.31 43.42
CA PRO A 424 -23.83 -19.12 42.37
C PRO A 424 -22.32 -19.28 42.57
N ASP A 425 -21.76 -20.38 42.08
CA ASP A 425 -20.32 -20.66 42.19
C ASP A 425 -19.46 -19.51 41.63
N GLY A 426 -18.46 -19.10 42.42
CA GLY A 426 -17.57 -17.98 42.09
C GLY A 426 -18.14 -16.59 42.37
N VAL A 427 -19.40 -16.46 42.82
CA VAL A 427 -19.96 -15.19 43.30
C VAL A 427 -19.65 -15.00 44.79
N SER A 428 -19.25 -13.79 45.18
CA SER A 428 -19.12 -13.41 46.59
C SER A 428 -19.79 -12.06 46.88
N VAL A 429 -20.29 -11.89 48.10
CA VAL A 429 -21.00 -10.69 48.57
C VAL A 429 -20.20 -9.96 49.64
N SER A 430 -20.29 -8.63 49.64
CA SER A 430 -19.84 -7.77 50.76
C SER A 430 -20.88 -6.69 51.02
N TYR A 431 -20.90 -6.13 52.24
CA TYR A 431 -21.96 -5.22 52.67
C TYR A 431 -21.44 -3.83 53.05
N GLU A 432 -22.01 -2.77 52.46
CA GLU A 432 -21.83 -1.40 52.92
C GLU A 432 -22.90 -1.04 53.99
N ASN A 433 -22.53 -0.21 54.96
CA ASN A 433 -23.44 0.41 55.95
C ASN A 433 -24.17 -0.56 56.91
N ASN A 434 -23.76 -1.83 56.97
CA ASN A 434 -24.42 -2.90 57.73
C ASN A 434 -24.05 -2.97 59.23
N GLY A 435 -23.35 -1.96 59.77
CA GLY A 435 -22.78 -1.96 61.12
C GLY A 435 -23.32 -0.89 62.06
N ASN A 436 -24.50 -0.34 61.76
CA ASN A 436 -25.09 0.75 62.55
C ASN A 436 -25.68 0.24 63.87
N MET A 437 -25.48 0.99 64.95
CA MET A 437 -25.92 0.64 66.31
C MET A 437 -26.88 1.66 66.94
N ASP A 438 -26.94 2.88 66.43
CA ASP A 438 -27.84 3.92 66.92
C ASP A 438 -29.25 3.76 66.34
N ALA A 439 -30.25 4.39 66.95
CA ALA A 439 -31.59 4.43 66.39
C ALA A 439 -31.65 5.29 65.12
N GLY A 440 -32.32 4.79 64.08
CA GLY A 440 -32.36 5.40 62.76
C GLY A 440 -32.82 4.42 61.67
N THR A 441 -32.77 4.89 60.42
CA THR A 441 -33.09 4.09 59.22
C THR A 441 -31.90 4.14 58.29
N TYR A 442 -31.36 2.96 57.95
CA TYR A 442 -30.10 2.79 57.24
C TYR A 442 -30.32 1.96 55.98
N ILE A 443 -29.95 2.50 54.82
CA ILE A 443 -29.87 1.71 53.58
C ILE A 443 -28.57 0.91 53.66
N VAL A 444 -28.69 -0.41 53.71
CA VAL A 444 -27.60 -1.37 53.57
C VAL A 444 -27.48 -1.73 52.09
N ILE A 445 -26.27 -1.85 51.57
CA ILE A 445 -26.00 -2.25 50.18
C ILE A 445 -25.25 -3.57 50.19
N ALA A 446 -25.73 -4.56 49.43
CA ALA A 446 -25.04 -5.82 49.17
C ALA A 446 -24.37 -5.74 47.79
N HIS A 447 -23.05 -5.67 47.79
CA HIS A 447 -22.21 -5.63 46.59
C HIS A 447 -21.78 -7.04 46.19
N PHE A 448 -22.07 -7.41 44.94
CA PHE A 448 -21.74 -8.73 44.41
C PHE A 448 -20.53 -8.67 43.47
N THR A 449 -19.64 -9.63 43.63
CA THR A 449 -18.44 -9.79 42.78
C THR A 449 -18.41 -11.21 42.21
N GLY A 450 -17.90 -11.35 41.00
CA GLY A 450 -17.79 -12.62 40.28
C GLY A 450 -16.85 -12.48 39.08
N ASP A 451 -16.86 -13.45 38.17
CA ASP A 451 -16.00 -13.45 36.99
C ASP A 451 -16.47 -12.41 35.96
N SER A 452 -15.92 -11.20 36.08
CA SER A 452 -16.19 -10.08 35.17
C SER A 452 -15.58 -10.24 33.77
N ALA A 453 -14.75 -11.26 33.52
CA ALA A 453 -14.31 -11.58 32.15
C ALA A 453 -15.43 -12.32 31.41
N ASN A 454 -15.99 -13.38 32.01
CA ASN A 454 -16.92 -14.30 31.34
C ASN A 454 -18.41 -14.02 31.62
N TYR A 455 -18.74 -13.31 32.70
CA TYR A 455 -20.11 -12.98 33.08
C TYR A 455 -20.39 -11.47 33.07
N ASN A 456 -21.66 -11.12 32.89
CA ASN A 456 -22.19 -9.78 33.07
C ASN A 456 -22.12 -9.37 34.55
N VAL A 457 -21.92 -8.08 34.81
CA VAL A 457 -21.86 -7.53 36.18
C VAL A 457 -23.18 -7.75 36.90
N ILE A 458 -23.12 -8.32 38.10
CA ILE A 458 -24.28 -8.49 38.98
C ILE A 458 -24.62 -7.12 39.58
N PRO A 459 -25.88 -6.63 39.46
CA PRO A 459 -26.30 -5.40 40.13
C PRO A 459 -26.29 -5.52 41.65
N ASP A 460 -25.91 -4.45 42.34
CA ASP A 460 -26.04 -4.36 43.80
C ASP A 460 -27.51 -4.49 44.25
N MET A 461 -27.74 -5.12 45.40
CA MET A 461 -29.05 -5.13 46.07
C MET A 461 -29.04 -4.15 47.25
N THR A 462 -30.19 -3.56 47.56
CA THR A 462 -30.36 -2.66 48.72
C THR A 462 -31.51 -3.09 49.62
N ALA A 463 -31.32 -2.95 50.93
CA ALA A 463 -32.31 -3.29 51.95
C ALA A 463 -32.27 -2.27 53.10
N THR A 464 -33.38 -2.10 53.80
CA THR A 464 -33.50 -1.11 54.89
C THR A 464 -33.33 -1.78 56.24
N LEU A 465 -32.33 -1.36 57.01
CA LEU A 465 -32.20 -1.65 58.44
C LEU A 465 -32.82 -0.50 59.25
N THR A 466 -33.93 -0.75 59.93
CA THR A 466 -34.56 0.19 60.85
C THR A 466 -34.26 -0.20 62.28
N ILE A 467 -33.66 0.72 63.03
CA ILE A 467 -33.37 0.57 64.46
C ILE A 467 -34.29 1.54 65.21
N ASN A 468 -35.36 1.01 65.80
CA ASN A 468 -36.29 1.79 66.62
C ASN A 468 -35.61 2.20 67.94
N LYS A 469 -36.00 3.35 68.50
CA LYS A 469 -35.55 3.71 69.85
C LYS A 469 -36.15 2.76 70.90
N ALA A 470 -35.38 2.45 71.94
CA ALA A 470 -35.89 1.76 73.13
C ALA A 470 -36.66 2.73 74.05
N ALA A 471 -37.25 2.23 75.15
CA ALA A 471 -37.73 3.09 76.23
C ALA A 471 -36.55 3.60 77.08
N ALA A 472 -36.62 4.85 77.55
CA ALA A 472 -35.67 5.36 78.54
C ALA A 472 -35.82 4.60 79.87
N TRP A 473 -34.70 4.26 80.50
CA TRP A 473 -34.68 3.42 81.71
C TRP A 473 -33.89 4.05 82.85
N TYR A 474 -34.12 3.55 84.06
CA TYR A 474 -33.39 3.91 85.26
C TYR A 474 -33.04 2.69 86.12
N THR A 475 -32.00 2.79 86.93
CA THR A 475 -31.75 1.87 88.05
C THR A 475 -32.19 2.51 89.36
N LEU A 476 -32.90 1.74 90.18
CA LEU A 476 -33.48 2.18 91.44
C LEU A 476 -32.42 2.79 92.37
N GLY A 477 -32.78 3.90 93.02
CA GLY A 477 -32.01 4.48 94.13
C GLY A 477 -32.41 3.91 95.48
N ILE A 478 -32.14 4.67 96.55
CA ILE A 478 -32.68 4.37 97.88
C ILE A 478 -34.18 4.73 97.88
N ILE A 479 -35.02 3.77 98.28
CA ILE A 479 -36.48 3.92 98.43
C ILE A 479 -36.96 3.66 99.87
N ASP A 480 -36.19 2.92 100.66
CA ASP A 480 -36.50 2.58 102.04
C ASP A 480 -35.64 3.42 102.99
N PHE A 481 -36.31 4.22 103.80
CA PHE A 481 -35.72 5.11 104.80
C PHE A 481 -36.28 4.77 106.18
N ARG A 482 -35.70 5.39 107.22
CA ARG A 482 -36.27 5.42 108.56
C ARG A 482 -36.38 6.85 109.03
N TYR A 483 -37.46 7.18 109.74
CA TYR A 483 -37.67 8.49 110.31
C TYR A 483 -36.47 8.92 111.17
N ASP A 484 -35.88 10.05 110.82
CA ASP A 484 -34.70 10.64 111.46
C ASP A 484 -34.86 12.16 111.70
N GLY A 485 -36.06 12.71 111.41
CA GLY A 485 -36.36 14.13 111.48
C GLY A 485 -35.79 14.96 110.32
N GLN A 486 -35.28 14.34 109.24
CA GLN A 486 -34.79 15.02 108.04
C GLN A 486 -35.68 14.76 106.82
N ALA A 487 -35.49 15.57 105.77
CA ALA A 487 -36.21 15.43 104.51
C ALA A 487 -35.46 14.49 103.56
N HIS A 488 -36.11 13.39 103.18
CA HIS A 488 -35.62 12.39 102.22
C HIS A 488 -36.24 12.59 100.83
N SER A 489 -35.48 12.28 99.80
CA SER A 489 -35.88 12.38 98.40
C SER A 489 -35.40 11.14 97.65
N PHE A 490 -36.24 10.60 96.77
CA PHE A 490 -35.82 9.57 95.84
C PHE A 490 -34.94 10.17 94.74
N VAL A 491 -33.84 9.52 94.43
CA VAL A 491 -32.98 9.86 93.28
C VAL A 491 -32.55 8.55 92.62
N PRO A 492 -32.87 8.31 91.33
CA PRO A 492 -32.38 7.15 90.60
C PRO A 492 -30.84 7.06 90.64
N PHE A 493 -30.29 5.86 90.83
CA PHE A 493 -28.84 5.67 90.83
C PHE A 493 -28.21 5.96 89.46
N ARG A 494 -28.96 5.69 88.39
CA ARG A 494 -28.67 6.04 86.98
C ARG A 494 -29.98 6.17 86.22
N ALA A 495 -29.98 6.98 85.17
CA ALA A 495 -31.00 7.03 84.13
C ALA A 495 -30.32 7.26 82.77
N THR A 496 -31.00 6.95 81.66
CA THR A 496 -30.47 7.22 80.30
C THR A 496 -30.49 8.70 79.93
N GLY A 497 -31.45 9.46 80.48
CA GLY A 497 -31.61 10.90 80.24
C GLY A 497 -31.88 11.68 81.53
N GLU A 498 -32.18 12.97 81.37
CA GLU A 498 -32.49 13.88 82.48
C GLU A 498 -33.78 13.48 83.20
N VAL A 499 -33.77 13.52 84.53
CA VAL A 499 -34.89 13.09 85.39
C VAL A 499 -35.66 14.31 85.88
N THR A 500 -36.92 14.44 85.47
CA THR A 500 -37.83 15.51 85.91
C THR A 500 -38.92 14.95 86.82
N TYR A 501 -38.92 15.33 88.10
CA TYR A 501 -39.99 14.93 89.02
C TYR A 501 -41.30 15.66 88.70
N THR A 502 -42.39 14.91 88.58
CA THR A 502 -43.74 15.41 88.28
C THR A 502 -44.65 15.38 89.51
N SER A 503 -44.24 14.68 90.57
CA SER A 503 -44.81 14.77 91.92
C SER A 503 -43.91 15.57 92.86
N THR A 504 -44.39 15.82 94.09
CA THR A 504 -43.50 16.08 95.23
C THR A 504 -42.46 14.96 95.36
N ASN A 505 -41.23 15.32 95.72
CA ASN A 505 -40.13 14.40 95.98
C ASN A 505 -39.28 14.90 97.16
N SER A 506 -39.93 15.12 98.30
CA SER A 506 -39.30 15.52 99.56
C SER A 506 -40.24 15.17 100.70
N PHE A 507 -39.80 14.30 101.61
CA PHE A 507 -40.65 13.63 102.59
C PHE A 507 -39.93 13.57 103.94
N VAL A 508 -40.59 13.98 105.02
CA VAL A 508 -40.02 13.97 106.38
C VAL A 508 -40.66 12.89 107.24
N HIS A 509 -41.99 12.80 107.21
CA HIS A 509 -42.78 11.95 108.09
C HIS A 509 -42.79 10.48 107.66
N ALA A 510 -43.11 9.58 108.60
CA ALA A 510 -43.26 8.16 108.31
C ALA A 510 -44.52 7.90 107.47
N GLY A 511 -44.38 7.02 106.48
CA GLY A 511 -45.42 6.72 105.49
C GLY A 511 -44.83 6.19 104.18
N THR A 512 -45.71 5.90 103.22
CA THR A 512 -45.33 5.50 101.86
C THR A 512 -45.80 6.55 100.87
N TYR A 513 -44.89 7.00 100.01
CA TYR A 513 -45.05 8.14 99.11
C TYR A 513 -44.76 7.72 97.67
N THR A 514 -45.79 7.72 96.81
CA THR A 514 -45.64 7.47 95.39
C THR A 514 -44.99 8.67 94.70
N VAL A 515 -43.75 8.51 94.23
CA VAL A 515 -43.05 9.50 93.39
C VAL A 515 -43.40 9.23 91.92
N THR A 516 -43.67 10.28 91.15
CA THR A 516 -43.78 10.22 89.68
C THR A 516 -42.73 11.14 89.04
N PHE A 517 -42.14 10.68 87.94
CA PHE A 517 -41.11 11.42 87.21
C PHE A 517 -41.08 11.01 85.74
N THR A 518 -40.56 11.89 84.87
CA THR A 518 -40.19 11.52 83.50
C THR A 518 -38.68 11.40 83.37
N ILE A 519 -38.24 10.53 82.47
CA ILE A 519 -36.86 10.46 81.98
C ILE A 519 -36.87 10.95 80.54
N ALA A 520 -36.15 12.03 80.25
CA ALA A 520 -36.06 12.60 78.92
C ALA A 520 -35.50 11.59 77.90
N GLY A 521 -36.05 11.59 76.68
CA GLY A 521 -35.53 10.79 75.58
C GLY A 521 -34.21 11.36 75.02
N ASP A 522 -33.41 10.51 74.38
CA ASP A 522 -32.13 10.88 73.76
C ASP A 522 -32.11 10.50 72.26
N LYS A 523 -30.94 10.24 71.65
CA LYS A 523 -30.84 9.76 70.27
C LYS A 523 -31.51 8.39 70.08
N ASN A 524 -31.35 7.50 71.05
CA ASN A 524 -31.58 6.06 70.99
C ASN A 524 -32.71 5.58 71.94
N HIS A 525 -33.19 6.44 72.85
CA HIS A 525 -34.32 6.18 73.73
C HIS A 525 -35.47 7.19 73.53
N TYR A 526 -36.72 6.74 73.61
CA TYR A 526 -37.90 7.61 73.77
C TYR A 526 -38.06 8.05 75.23
N GLU A 527 -38.67 9.21 75.45
CA GLU A 527 -39.06 9.68 76.79
C GLU A 527 -39.93 8.63 77.50
N SER A 528 -39.79 8.50 78.83
CA SER A 528 -40.54 7.50 79.59
C SER A 528 -41.01 8.03 80.94
N SER A 529 -42.32 7.95 81.17
CA SER A 529 -42.97 8.26 82.44
C SER A 529 -42.83 7.09 83.41
N CYS A 530 -42.30 7.37 84.59
CA CYS A 530 -41.95 6.41 85.63
C CYS A 530 -42.63 6.75 86.95
N SER A 531 -42.80 5.74 87.81
CA SER A 531 -43.23 5.92 89.18
C SER A 531 -42.65 4.85 90.10
N HIS A 532 -42.47 5.18 91.38
CA HIS A 532 -42.08 4.23 92.42
C HIS A 532 -42.55 4.71 93.79
N ASP A 533 -42.77 3.77 94.71
CA ASP A 533 -43.13 4.08 96.10
C ASP A 533 -41.88 4.19 96.98
N VAL A 534 -41.84 5.25 97.79
CA VAL A 534 -40.76 5.55 98.76
C VAL A 534 -41.33 5.39 100.16
N THR A 535 -40.73 4.56 101.00
CA THR A 535 -41.23 4.29 102.35
C THR A 535 -40.29 4.84 103.42
N ILE A 536 -40.80 5.77 104.24
CA ILE A 536 -40.17 6.18 105.49
C ILE A 536 -40.77 5.32 106.60
N SER A 537 -40.00 4.36 107.10
CA SER A 537 -40.38 3.53 108.24
C SER A 537 -40.27 4.28 109.57
N LYS A 538 -41.10 3.94 110.56
CA LYS A 538 -41.14 4.62 111.86
C LYS A 538 -39.86 4.44 112.68
N ALA A 539 -39.50 5.47 113.45
CA ALA A 539 -38.43 5.42 114.45
C ALA A 539 -38.89 4.69 115.73
N PRO A 540 -38.01 4.00 116.49
CA PRO A 540 -38.39 3.32 117.72
C PRO A 540 -38.25 4.27 118.91
N LEU A 541 -39.36 4.70 119.52
CA LEU A 541 -39.30 5.53 120.74
C LEU A 541 -39.52 4.67 121.98
N HIS A 542 -38.46 4.50 122.77
CA HIS A 542 -38.56 3.84 124.07
C HIS A 542 -39.00 4.83 125.15
N ILE A 543 -40.08 4.51 125.86
CA ILE A 543 -40.60 5.31 126.98
C ILE A 543 -40.61 4.43 128.23
N ARG A 544 -39.98 4.85 129.31
CA ARG A 544 -39.90 4.08 130.56
C ARG A 544 -40.62 4.82 131.69
N ALA A 545 -41.51 4.14 132.40
CA ALA A 545 -41.98 4.63 133.70
C ALA A 545 -40.80 4.63 134.68
N ASN A 546 -40.57 5.76 135.35
CA ASN A 546 -39.46 5.91 136.28
C ASN A 546 -39.71 5.06 137.54
N ASP A 547 -38.65 4.54 138.14
CA ASP A 547 -38.72 3.89 139.44
C ASP A 547 -38.94 4.96 140.53
N LEU A 548 -39.85 4.69 141.48
CA LEU A 548 -40.38 5.66 142.44
C LEU A 548 -40.45 5.05 143.84
N THR A 549 -40.28 5.86 144.88
CA THR A 549 -40.40 5.45 146.29
C THR A 549 -41.40 6.33 147.02
N VAL A 550 -42.30 5.74 147.80
CA VAL A 550 -43.31 6.42 148.63
C VAL A 550 -43.36 5.81 150.03
N SER A 551 -43.80 6.58 151.04
CA SER A 551 -44.11 5.97 152.35
C SER A 551 -45.51 5.33 152.33
N TYR A 552 -45.70 4.28 153.13
CA TYR A 552 -46.99 3.58 153.25
C TYR A 552 -48.17 4.54 153.49
N GLY A 553 -49.17 4.48 152.62
CA GLY A 553 -50.37 5.32 152.65
C GLY A 553 -50.31 6.59 151.81
N ASP A 554 -49.15 6.95 151.26
CA ASP A 554 -49.04 8.12 150.38
C ASP A 554 -49.47 7.78 148.94
N THR A 555 -49.90 8.79 148.18
CA THR A 555 -50.26 8.67 146.76
C THR A 555 -48.99 8.83 145.89
N PRO A 556 -48.71 7.93 144.94
CA PRO A 556 -47.56 8.06 144.05
C PRO A 556 -47.80 9.09 142.96
N ASP A 557 -46.77 9.89 142.65
CA ASP A 557 -46.71 10.79 141.49
C ASP A 557 -45.79 10.18 140.42
N TYR A 558 -46.39 9.52 139.43
CA TYR A 558 -45.65 8.74 138.44
C TYR A 558 -45.09 9.62 137.31
N THR A 559 -43.83 9.39 136.93
CA THR A 559 -43.16 10.12 135.85
C THR A 559 -42.55 9.14 134.83
N VAL A 560 -42.21 9.64 133.64
CA VAL A 560 -41.50 8.89 132.59
C VAL A 560 -40.12 9.46 132.30
N SER A 561 -39.28 8.62 131.71
CA SER A 561 -38.12 9.01 130.92
C SER A 561 -38.32 8.55 129.47
N TYR A 562 -38.05 9.46 128.53
CA TYR A 562 -38.01 9.16 127.10
C TYR A 562 -36.58 8.81 126.70
N ALA A 563 -36.42 7.94 125.70
CA ALA A 563 -35.16 7.77 124.99
C ALA A 563 -34.91 8.95 124.04
N ILE A 564 -33.84 8.87 123.26
CA ILE A 564 -33.47 9.88 122.27
C ILE A 564 -34.52 9.92 121.16
N PHE A 565 -35.16 11.08 120.99
CA PHE A 565 -35.98 11.41 119.83
C PHE A 565 -35.08 11.67 118.59
N CYS A 566 -35.65 11.54 117.40
CA CYS A 566 -34.94 11.81 116.14
C CYS A 566 -34.86 13.31 115.83
N GLY A 567 -33.81 13.71 115.10
CA GLY A 567 -33.64 15.10 114.65
C GLY A 567 -33.63 16.12 115.79
N SER A 568 -34.65 16.97 115.82
CA SER A 568 -34.87 18.01 116.84
C SER A 568 -36.21 17.85 117.57
N ASP A 569 -36.82 16.66 117.51
CA ASP A 569 -38.09 16.37 118.15
C ASP A 569 -37.97 16.32 119.69
N ASP A 570 -39.10 16.56 120.37
CA ASP A 570 -39.29 16.26 121.79
C ASP A 570 -40.69 15.68 122.03
N SER A 571 -41.09 15.50 123.30
CA SER A 571 -42.39 14.93 123.67
C SER A 571 -43.62 15.65 123.09
N SER A 572 -43.49 16.86 122.56
CA SER A 572 -44.57 17.58 121.87
C SER A 572 -44.98 16.98 120.52
N VAL A 573 -44.17 16.09 119.91
CA VAL A 573 -44.54 15.37 118.67
C VAL A 573 -45.38 14.11 118.92
N LEU A 574 -45.75 13.85 120.18
CA LEU A 574 -46.56 12.71 120.60
C LEU A 574 -48.01 13.15 120.88
N GLY A 575 -48.98 12.38 120.39
CA GLY A 575 -50.39 12.53 120.72
C GLY A 575 -50.84 11.56 121.81
N GLY A 576 -52.07 11.72 122.30
CA GLY A 576 -52.61 10.93 123.42
C GLY A 576 -52.21 11.49 124.79
N GLU A 577 -52.49 10.75 125.85
CA GLU A 577 -52.17 11.13 127.24
C GLU A 577 -51.36 10.02 127.92
N LEU A 578 -50.59 10.34 128.96
CA LEU A 578 -49.81 9.35 129.71
C LEU A 578 -50.70 8.60 130.71
N GLU A 579 -50.99 7.34 130.42
CA GLU A 579 -51.72 6.45 131.33
C GLU A 579 -50.72 5.63 132.16
N PHE A 580 -50.81 5.73 133.49
CA PHE A 580 -50.04 4.89 134.43
C PHE A 580 -50.95 3.87 135.12
N THR A 581 -50.46 2.64 135.25
CA THR A 581 -51.16 1.52 135.91
C THR A 581 -50.24 0.79 136.87
N SER A 582 -50.77 0.44 138.05
CA SER A 582 -50.06 -0.22 139.15
C SER A 582 -51.08 -0.86 140.08
N ASP A 583 -50.75 -2.00 140.67
CA ASP A 583 -51.62 -2.69 141.66
C ASP A 583 -51.61 -1.99 143.04
N TYR A 584 -50.80 -0.94 143.23
CA TYR A 584 -50.79 -0.16 144.47
C TYR A 584 -51.98 0.80 144.55
N THR A 585 -52.74 0.68 145.64
CA THR A 585 -53.65 1.72 146.14
C THR A 585 -53.17 2.23 147.51
N ALA A 586 -53.51 3.46 147.88
CA ALA A 586 -53.03 4.06 149.14
C ALA A 586 -53.41 3.19 150.36
N GLY A 587 -52.39 2.69 151.08
CA GLY A 587 -52.55 1.73 152.19
C GLY A 587 -52.37 0.25 151.79
N SER A 588 -51.98 -0.05 150.55
CA SER A 588 -51.53 -1.39 150.16
C SER A 588 -50.20 -1.75 150.85
N PRO A 589 -49.91 -3.04 151.13
CA PRO A 589 -48.75 -3.44 151.92
C PRO A 589 -47.39 -2.89 151.48
N ILE A 590 -46.48 -2.75 152.44
CA ILE A 590 -45.07 -2.41 152.21
C ILE A 590 -44.42 -3.46 151.30
N GLY A 591 -43.82 -3.02 150.19
CA GLY A 591 -43.32 -3.89 149.13
C GLY A 591 -43.06 -3.17 147.81
N THR A 592 -42.78 -3.94 146.75
CA THR A 592 -42.51 -3.42 145.40
C THR A 592 -43.64 -3.77 144.43
N TYR A 593 -44.17 -2.76 143.74
CA TYR A 593 -45.25 -2.86 142.75
C TYR A 593 -44.72 -2.52 141.36
N GLN A 594 -45.22 -3.17 140.31
CA GLN A 594 -44.86 -2.78 138.94
C GLN A 594 -45.68 -1.56 138.50
N VAL A 595 -45.02 -0.61 137.83
CA VAL A 595 -45.65 0.52 137.15
C VAL A 595 -45.58 0.29 135.65
N THR A 596 -46.73 0.07 135.03
CA THR A 596 -46.90 0.09 133.57
C THR A 596 -47.31 1.47 133.10
N VAL A 597 -46.86 1.85 131.90
CA VAL A 597 -47.20 3.12 131.24
C VAL A 597 -47.69 2.86 129.81
N GLY A 598 -48.61 3.69 129.32
CA GLY A 598 -49.20 3.62 127.98
C GLY A 598 -49.81 4.95 127.53
N GLY A 599 -50.74 4.88 126.57
CA GLY A 599 -51.66 5.96 126.18
C GLY A 599 -51.16 6.94 125.10
N LEU A 600 -49.84 7.14 124.97
CA LEU A 600 -49.27 7.97 123.90
C LEU A 600 -49.26 7.29 122.52
N THR A 601 -49.26 8.09 121.47
CA THR A 601 -49.35 7.71 120.05
C THR A 601 -48.48 8.62 119.19
N SER A 602 -48.08 8.18 117.99
CA SER A 602 -47.37 9.02 117.02
C SER A 602 -47.57 8.52 115.58
N SER A 603 -47.53 9.45 114.62
CA SER A 603 -47.35 9.16 113.19
C SER A 603 -45.98 8.55 112.90
N ASP A 604 -44.94 9.10 113.53
CA ASP A 604 -43.55 8.96 113.11
C ASP A 604 -42.74 7.95 113.95
N TYR A 605 -43.21 7.69 115.18
CA TYR A 605 -42.60 6.74 116.09
C TYR A 605 -43.46 5.48 116.30
N ASP A 606 -42.79 4.33 116.40
CA ASP A 606 -43.29 3.12 117.05
C ASP A 606 -42.92 3.19 118.52
N ILE A 607 -43.91 3.44 119.37
CA ILE A 607 -43.70 3.67 120.79
C ILE A 607 -43.64 2.33 121.53
N VAL A 608 -42.56 2.13 122.30
CA VAL A 608 -42.29 0.89 123.05
C VAL A 608 -42.14 1.22 124.53
N TYR A 609 -43.13 0.80 125.32
CA TYR A 609 -43.19 1.07 126.75
C TYR A 609 -42.39 0.08 127.59
N HIS A 610 -41.65 0.62 128.57
CA HIS A 610 -40.88 -0.11 129.56
C HIS A 610 -41.40 0.17 130.98
N LYS A 611 -41.40 -0.87 131.82
CA LYS A 611 -41.93 -0.78 133.18
C LYS A 611 -40.97 -0.06 134.14
N GLY A 612 -41.58 0.58 135.14
CA GLY A 612 -40.94 1.07 136.36
C GLY A 612 -41.35 0.27 137.58
N THR A 613 -40.80 0.62 138.73
CA THR A 613 -41.04 -0.03 140.02
C THR A 613 -41.42 1.01 141.06
N LEU A 614 -42.57 0.84 141.71
CA LEU A 614 -42.95 1.60 142.90
C LEU A 614 -42.52 0.82 144.15
N THR A 615 -41.68 1.43 144.99
CA THR A 615 -41.30 0.88 146.30
C THR A 615 -42.09 1.61 147.40
N VAL A 616 -42.81 0.85 148.21
CA VAL A 616 -43.59 1.36 149.35
C VAL A 616 -42.82 1.06 150.63
N GLU A 617 -42.37 2.10 151.32
CA GLU A 617 -41.57 2.00 152.54
C GLU A 617 -42.39 2.12 153.83
N LYS A 618 -41.75 1.79 154.97
CA LYS A 618 -42.34 1.89 156.30
C LYS A 618 -42.66 3.34 156.67
N LYS A 619 -43.73 3.52 157.44
CA LYS A 619 -44.11 4.80 158.05
C LYS A 619 -44.10 4.65 159.57
N ASP A 620 -43.60 5.65 160.27
CA ASP A 620 -43.32 5.55 161.71
C ASP A 620 -44.59 5.61 162.57
N VAL A 621 -44.72 4.65 163.48
CA VAL A 621 -45.72 4.63 164.56
C VAL A 621 -45.04 5.02 165.86
N ARG A 622 -45.59 6.03 166.55
CA ARG A 622 -45.13 6.49 167.87
C ARG A 622 -46.05 5.96 168.96
N ILE A 623 -45.48 5.46 170.06
CA ILE A 623 -46.20 4.95 171.23
C ILE A 623 -45.74 5.73 172.46
N ALA A 624 -46.67 6.12 173.34
CA ALA A 624 -46.40 6.77 174.62
C ALA A 624 -47.26 6.15 175.73
N ALA A 625 -46.65 5.78 176.85
CA ALA A 625 -47.38 5.37 178.05
C ALA A 625 -48.08 6.58 178.69
N HIS A 626 -49.20 6.35 179.38
CA HIS A 626 -49.80 7.36 180.26
C HIS A 626 -49.35 7.14 181.71
N ASP A 627 -49.08 8.23 182.41
CA ASP A 627 -48.74 8.21 183.83
C ASP A 627 -49.93 7.73 184.69
N LYS A 628 -49.61 7.07 185.82
CA LYS A 628 -50.58 6.55 186.78
C LYS A 628 -50.04 6.73 188.20
N THR A 629 -50.91 7.10 189.12
CA THR A 629 -50.64 7.17 190.56
C THR A 629 -51.50 6.15 191.31
N ILE A 630 -51.05 5.77 192.51
CA ILE A 630 -51.66 4.73 193.34
C ILE A 630 -51.34 4.99 194.82
N ALA A 631 -52.22 4.60 195.75
CA ALA A 631 -51.92 4.62 197.18
C ALA A 631 -51.09 3.40 197.61
N TYR A 632 -50.30 3.54 198.67
CA TYR A 632 -49.41 2.47 199.12
C TYR A 632 -50.18 1.24 199.63
N GLY A 633 -49.99 0.10 198.96
CA GLY A 633 -50.61 -1.19 199.30
C GLY A 633 -51.75 -1.61 198.37
N ASP A 634 -52.26 -0.71 197.52
CA ASP A 634 -53.29 -1.05 196.52
C ASP A 634 -52.71 -1.88 195.36
N ALA A 635 -53.60 -2.53 194.60
CA ALA A 635 -53.24 -3.25 193.39
C ALA A 635 -53.02 -2.29 192.20
N LEU A 636 -51.97 -2.53 191.41
CA LEU A 636 -51.56 -1.69 190.28
C LEU A 636 -52.75 -1.35 189.35
N PRO A 637 -53.02 -0.06 189.06
CA PRO A 637 -54.13 0.33 188.19
C PRO A 637 -53.89 -0.11 186.74
N GLU A 638 -54.97 -0.20 185.96
CA GLU A 638 -54.87 -0.51 184.53
C GLU A 638 -54.00 0.54 183.81
N LEU A 639 -52.90 0.05 183.22
CA LEU A 639 -51.93 0.86 182.50
C LEU A 639 -52.46 1.13 181.09
N THR A 640 -52.53 2.40 180.70
CA THR A 640 -53.00 2.81 179.37
C THR A 640 -51.90 3.53 178.60
N TYR A 641 -52.01 3.55 177.27
CA TYR A 641 -51.05 4.20 176.38
C TYR A 641 -51.80 4.90 175.24
N THR A 642 -51.15 5.86 174.60
CA THR A 642 -51.53 6.40 173.29
C THR A 642 -50.55 5.89 172.24
N ALA A 643 -51.05 5.67 171.02
CA ALA A 643 -50.21 5.42 169.86
C ALA A 643 -50.76 6.17 168.65
N THR A 644 -49.87 6.72 167.83
CA THR A 644 -50.19 7.60 166.70
C THR A 644 -49.24 7.32 165.52
N GLY A 645 -49.60 7.79 164.32
CA GLY A 645 -48.86 7.51 163.08
C GLY A 645 -49.44 6.36 162.23
N PHE A 646 -50.51 5.70 162.71
CA PHE A 646 -51.28 4.75 161.91
C PHE A 646 -51.94 5.44 160.70
N VAL A 647 -52.15 4.67 159.63
CA VAL A 647 -52.65 5.14 158.33
C VAL A 647 -54.03 4.55 158.06
N GLY A 648 -54.98 5.37 157.63
CA GLY A 648 -56.31 4.93 157.23
C GLY A 648 -57.03 4.18 158.37
N ASN A 649 -57.25 2.87 158.18
CA ASN A 649 -57.94 2.00 159.13
C ASN A 649 -56.99 1.22 160.06
N ASP A 650 -55.67 1.47 160.01
CA ASP A 650 -54.73 0.80 160.92
C ASP A 650 -54.94 1.19 162.38
N THR A 651 -54.69 0.23 163.27
CA THR A 651 -54.91 0.37 164.72
C THR A 651 -53.70 -0.18 165.49
N PRO A 652 -53.57 0.14 166.79
CA PRO A 652 -52.60 -0.55 167.65
C PRO A 652 -52.75 -2.08 167.61
N ALA A 653 -53.98 -2.59 167.45
CA ALA A 653 -54.25 -4.02 167.38
C ALA A 653 -53.82 -4.68 166.06
N SER A 654 -53.82 -3.97 164.92
CA SER A 654 -53.34 -4.51 163.65
C SER A 654 -51.81 -4.42 163.51
N VAL A 655 -51.23 -3.28 163.88
CA VAL A 655 -49.81 -2.97 163.60
C VAL A 655 -48.87 -3.39 164.75
N ILE A 656 -49.32 -3.31 166.01
CA ILE A 656 -48.52 -3.66 167.19
C ILE A 656 -49.23 -4.66 168.15
N PRO A 657 -49.83 -5.77 167.64
CA PRO A 657 -50.69 -6.67 168.42
C PRO A 657 -50.07 -7.24 169.71
N ASN A 658 -48.74 -7.40 169.70
CA ASN A 658 -47.98 -7.96 170.82
C ASN A 658 -47.43 -6.89 171.80
N PHE A 659 -47.75 -5.61 171.61
CA PHE A 659 -47.33 -4.56 172.55
C PHE A 659 -47.96 -4.77 173.93
N LYS A 660 -47.14 -4.77 174.98
CA LYS A 660 -47.56 -4.89 176.38
C LYS A 660 -46.90 -3.80 177.20
N ILE A 661 -47.69 -2.81 177.62
CA ILE A 661 -47.30 -1.85 178.65
C ILE A 661 -47.11 -2.56 179.99
N LYS A 662 -46.10 -2.16 180.76
CA LYS A 662 -45.80 -2.66 182.12
C LYS A 662 -45.32 -1.50 182.98
N CYS A 663 -45.62 -1.56 184.27
CA CYS A 663 -45.01 -0.68 185.28
C CYS A 663 -43.77 -1.38 185.84
N SER A 664 -42.65 -0.66 185.93
CA SER A 664 -41.35 -1.21 186.38
C SER A 664 -40.96 -0.79 187.80
N SER A 665 -41.64 0.20 188.37
CA SER A 665 -41.28 0.84 189.64
C SER A 665 -42.44 1.70 190.16
N TYR A 666 -42.60 1.73 191.48
CA TYR A 666 -43.41 2.74 192.18
C TYR A 666 -42.51 3.53 193.13
N GLU A 667 -42.79 4.82 193.30
CA GLU A 667 -42.21 5.64 194.36
C GLU A 667 -43.23 5.80 195.49
N VAL A 668 -42.76 6.01 196.72
CA VAL A 668 -43.62 6.24 197.89
C VAL A 668 -43.34 7.67 198.38
N GLY A 669 -44.38 8.49 198.42
CA GLY A 669 -44.36 9.87 198.93
C GLY A 669 -44.97 10.01 200.32
#